data_AF-A0A522Q318-F1
#
_entry.id   AF-A0A522Q318-F1
#
_cell.length_a   1.000
_cell.length_b   1.000
_cell.length_c   1.000
_cell.angle_alpha   90.00
_cell.angle_beta   90.00
_cell.angle_gamma   90.00
#
_symmetry.space_group_name_H-M   'P 1'
#
loop_
_entity.id
_entity.type
_entity.pdbx_description
1 polymer ?
#
loop_
_entity_poly.entity_id
_entity_poly.type
_entity_poly.pdbx_seq_one_letter_code
_entity_poly.pdbx_strand_id
1 'polypeptide(L)'
;MAELTAISSIRTTLQNSSQNIPDLGPLPKSDDNADLQRKSIKALNALLQNQDNLIFRGEPVEDYGVDGSFELKIGGRMTNFRAQVQLKGTASVEPNRDGSISFPVRTANLNHLLNGTCPVYLLFDAGTKDFWYVWAHDESLRLQTINPAWKNQETVTLRFTERLALDTLSAVVDRVLREGRLIREIRDSLARSTTNEPVVISIDSASLAVTDPIQAQHMLLVSGLTIVAAGFPSEAQRLLDLIDPRTKIVARFQLTAGYAHYILGNHYAALGHIRQALARVQELSQNERSFLDNLKDTCELRVGIIDYSTHGQRAEARAQAIGGLVLLQERLEMAYYRSLRVRDEGTRAALGKEVREVVSQILVDSDASEAAKVQARLTLLHVEGAGATSAVAHQLGLDWMRQHLATTYGTHLAADYRQVTARLADWEASANNALKAAYDLGHPFLTAQALSIWVAICICQLLNKRIDALYRNKVFRVPEAIASRARQSIATASSILERAGSVEGKLRISILHADFLEITGDLAAAKKLAAEIRPEAEAMGFTDIAGRASDILADRTLLKEFEREEERFKQTDEDIWFAQLSDEELRSLARDTLQALGIPMDRLGIAEQSSRNDREITRERVHWCRHLELLEHLSQTLDPRRAFISLPNRKCVCQKFGYETRIETSEAQTLVGTFKKMFCTGCEARDPKLP
;
A
#
# COMPACT_ATOMS: atom_id res chain seq x y z
N MET A 1 80.21 19.47 39.42
CA MET A 1 79.64 20.67 40.05
C MET A 1 78.13 20.67 39.83
N ALA A 2 77.22 20.56 40.79
CA ALA A 2 77.27 19.98 42.13
C ALA A 2 75.96 19.21 42.45
N GLU A 3 75.05 19.03 41.47
CA GLU A 3 73.74 18.37 41.68
C GLU A 3 73.63 16.97 41.06
N LEU A 4 74.47 16.61 40.09
CA LEU A 4 74.45 15.28 39.46
C LEU A 4 75.19 14.20 40.26
N THR A 5 75.94 14.58 41.30
CA THR A 5 76.63 13.63 42.20
C THR A 5 75.75 13.18 43.38
N ALA A 6 74.61 13.83 43.64
CA ALA A 6 73.72 13.49 44.75
C ALA A 6 72.80 12.30 44.43
N ILE A 7 72.40 12.13 43.15
CA ILE A 7 71.42 11.12 42.75
C ILE A 7 72.06 9.72 42.55
N SER A 8 73.34 9.63 42.17
CA SER A 8 74.02 8.32 42.09
C SER A 8 74.38 7.75 43.46
N SER A 9 74.60 8.61 44.46
CA SER A 9 74.89 8.20 45.85
C SER A 9 73.65 7.57 46.52
N ILE A 10 72.45 8.09 46.25
CA ILE A 10 71.19 7.53 46.80
C ILE A 10 70.85 6.17 46.17
N ARG A 11 71.12 5.98 44.87
CA ARG A 11 70.84 4.70 44.17
C ARG A 11 71.77 3.57 44.62
N THR A 12 73.02 3.89 44.94
CA THR A 12 74.00 2.90 45.42
C THR A 12 73.76 2.54 46.90
N THR A 13 73.17 3.44 47.68
CA THR A 13 72.83 3.19 49.09
C THR A 13 71.60 2.29 49.25
N LEU A 14 70.64 2.31 48.31
CA LEU A 14 69.42 1.50 48.35
C LEU A 14 69.57 0.08 47.76
N GLN A 15 70.60 -0.19 46.95
CA GLN A 15 70.85 -1.53 46.41
C GLN A 15 71.65 -2.42 47.37
N ASN A 16 72.47 -1.84 48.25
CA ASN A 16 73.24 -2.56 49.26
C ASN A 16 72.52 -2.73 50.62
N SER A 17 71.32 -2.18 50.79
CA SER A 17 70.49 -2.35 52.01
C SER A 17 69.46 -3.48 51.90
N SER A 18 69.50 -4.28 50.83
CA SER A 18 68.57 -5.41 50.61
C SER A 18 68.82 -6.63 51.53
N GLN A 19 69.76 -6.54 52.47
CA GLN A 19 70.06 -7.60 53.46
C GLN A 19 69.96 -7.16 54.93
N ASN A 20 69.33 -6.03 55.25
CA ASN A 20 68.94 -5.74 56.64
C ASN A 20 67.72 -4.81 56.66
N ILE A 21 66.58 -5.35 56.26
CA ILE A 21 65.28 -4.81 56.69
C ILE A 21 65.19 -5.14 58.20
N PRO A 22 64.95 -4.18 59.10
CA PRO A 22 64.67 -4.50 60.49
C PRO A 22 63.54 -5.53 60.52
N ASP A 23 63.56 -6.48 61.44
CA ASP A 23 62.44 -7.38 61.66
C ASP A 23 61.20 -6.56 62.05
N LEU A 24 60.40 -6.16 61.05
CA LEU A 24 59.19 -5.34 61.19
C LEU A 24 57.99 -6.20 61.61
N GLY A 25 58.20 -7.49 61.91
CA GLY A 25 57.13 -8.45 62.10
C GLY A 25 56.29 -8.66 60.84
N PRO A 26 55.20 -9.47 60.91
CA PRO A 26 54.28 -9.65 59.80
C PRO A 26 53.54 -8.34 59.50
N LEU A 27 53.95 -7.67 58.43
CA LEU A 27 53.23 -6.51 57.89
C LEU A 27 52.00 -6.99 57.11
N PRO A 28 50.86 -6.28 57.17
CA PRO A 28 49.70 -6.61 56.37
C PRO A 28 50.08 -6.53 54.88
N LYS A 29 49.82 -7.61 54.14
CA LYS A 29 49.88 -7.57 52.67
C LYS A 29 48.76 -6.67 52.19
N SER A 30 49.11 -5.75 51.30
CA SER A 30 48.15 -5.01 50.48
C SER A 30 47.16 -6.00 49.87
N ASP A 31 45.85 -5.73 49.95
CA ASP A 31 44.85 -6.50 49.22
C ASP A 31 45.06 -6.25 47.73
N ASP A 32 45.39 -7.28 46.97
CA ASP A 32 45.67 -7.20 45.52
C ASP A 32 44.50 -6.55 44.76
N ASN A 33 43.26 -6.68 45.25
CA ASN A 33 42.08 -6.02 44.69
C ASN A 33 42.09 -4.50 44.93
N ALA A 34 42.49 -4.06 46.12
CA ALA A 34 42.60 -2.63 46.45
C ALA A 34 43.71 -1.94 45.63
N ASP A 35 44.78 -2.67 45.30
CA ASP A 35 45.82 -2.17 44.40
C ASP A 35 45.37 -2.09 42.94
N LEU A 36 44.60 -3.06 42.46
CA LEU A 36 44.01 -3.02 41.12
C LEU A 36 42.99 -1.89 40.96
N GLN A 37 42.15 -1.64 41.97
CA GLN A 37 41.18 -0.55 41.97
C GLN A 37 41.86 0.83 41.96
N ARG A 38 42.92 1.03 42.76
CA ARG A 38 43.71 2.28 42.72
C ARG A 38 44.38 2.49 41.35
N LYS A 39 44.91 1.41 40.75
CA LYS A 39 45.53 1.47 39.42
C LYS A 39 44.51 1.80 38.33
N SER A 40 43.30 1.22 38.38
CA SER A 40 42.25 1.47 37.39
C SER A 40 41.76 2.93 37.46
N ILE A 41 41.48 3.47 38.65
CA ILE A 41 41.04 4.87 38.78
C ILE A 41 42.11 5.84 38.25
N LYS A 42 43.39 5.58 38.56
CA LYS A 42 44.50 6.40 38.05
C LYS A 42 44.59 6.34 36.52
N ALA A 43 44.43 5.16 35.93
CA ALA A 43 44.47 4.98 34.48
C ALA A 43 43.26 5.63 33.79
N LEU A 44 42.07 5.55 34.38
CA LEU A 44 40.86 6.17 33.84
C LEU A 44 40.97 7.71 33.83
N ASN A 45 41.47 8.30 34.92
CA ASN A 45 41.72 9.73 34.98
C ASN A 45 42.77 10.19 33.95
N ALA A 46 43.78 9.37 33.68
CA ALA A 46 44.77 9.66 32.64
C ALA A 46 44.16 9.57 31.22
N LEU A 47 43.29 8.59 30.97
CA LEU A 47 42.58 8.45 29.69
C LEU A 47 41.68 9.67 29.41
N LEU A 48 41.01 10.18 30.45
CA LEU A 48 40.11 11.34 30.33
C LEU A 48 40.84 12.68 30.44
N GLN A 49 42.16 12.67 30.62
CA GLN A 49 42.95 13.89 30.71
C GLN A 49 42.84 14.67 29.38
N ASN A 50 42.49 15.95 29.48
CA ASN A 50 42.19 16.86 28.35
C ASN A 50 40.86 16.61 27.62
N GLN A 51 39.96 15.78 28.16
CA GLN A 51 38.59 15.68 27.66
C GLN A 51 37.71 16.73 28.32
N ASP A 52 37.19 17.66 27.52
CA ASP A 52 36.36 18.77 28.02
C ASP A 52 34.88 18.41 28.20
N ASN A 53 34.42 17.31 27.62
CA ASN A 53 33.02 16.93 27.52
C ASN A 53 32.58 15.84 28.50
N LEU A 54 33.52 15.12 29.11
CA LEU A 54 33.26 13.98 29.99
C LEU A 54 34.25 14.01 31.17
N ILE A 55 33.73 14.03 32.40
CA ILE A 55 34.54 14.08 33.63
C ILE A 55 34.20 12.88 34.50
N PHE A 56 35.19 12.15 34.99
CA PHE A 56 34.98 11.12 36.00
C PHE A 56 35.00 11.72 37.42
N ARG A 57 33.97 11.40 38.21
CA ARG A 57 33.84 11.74 39.63
C ARG A 57 33.85 10.45 40.43
N GLY A 58 34.98 10.12 41.03
CA GLY A 58 35.08 8.96 41.91
C GLY A 58 34.31 9.18 43.21
N GLU A 59 33.71 8.12 43.75
CA GLU A 59 33.07 8.17 45.07
C GLU A 59 34.16 8.21 46.16
N PRO A 60 34.06 9.11 47.16
CA PRO A 60 35.08 9.27 48.20
C PRO A 60 35.05 8.17 49.27
N VAL A 61 33.95 7.40 49.36
CA VAL A 61 33.76 6.29 50.29
C VAL A 61 33.36 5.07 49.46
N GLU A 62 33.83 3.88 49.85
CA GLU A 62 33.41 2.62 49.22
C GLU A 62 31.88 2.48 49.28
N ASP A 63 31.23 2.60 48.12
CA ASP A 63 29.81 2.29 47.95
C ASP A 63 29.65 0.82 47.55
N TYR A 64 28.52 0.21 47.91
CA TYR A 64 28.24 -1.22 47.77
C TYR A 64 28.04 -1.68 46.32
N GLY A 65 28.29 -0.80 45.33
CA GLY A 65 28.17 -1.16 43.92
C GLY A 65 28.50 -0.08 42.89
N VAL A 66 28.90 1.13 43.29
CA VAL A 66 29.25 2.24 42.38
C VAL A 66 30.61 2.80 42.76
N ASP A 67 31.55 2.86 41.82
CA ASP A 67 32.90 3.38 42.06
C ASP A 67 33.03 4.87 41.71
N GLY A 68 32.07 5.40 40.95
CA GLY A 68 32.01 6.79 40.57
C GLY A 68 30.94 7.08 39.52
N SER A 69 31.01 8.26 38.93
CA SER A 69 30.14 8.64 37.82
C SER A 69 30.88 9.41 36.75
N PHE A 70 30.50 9.18 35.50
CA PHE A 70 30.82 10.13 34.43
C PHE A 70 29.81 11.26 34.46
N GLU A 71 30.26 12.51 34.40
CA GLU A 71 29.41 13.71 34.27
C GLU A 71 29.74 14.46 32.99
N LEU A 72 28.69 14.85 32.25
CA LEU A 72 28.83 15.62 31.03
C LEU A 72 29.03 17.11 31.29
N LYS A 73 29.95 17.70 30.53
CA LYS A 73 30.20 19.14 30.45
C LYS A 73 29.99 19.60 29.00
N ILE A 74 29.02 20.47 28.74
CA ILE A 74 28.65 20.90 27.38
C ILE A 74 28.86 22.41 27.26
N GLY A 75 29.70 22.84 26.31
CA GLY A 75 29.99 24.26 26.11
C GLY A 75 30.52 24.96 27.37
N GLY A 76 31.34 24.26 28.16
CA GLY A 76 31.87 24.76 29.43
C GLY A 76 30.92 24.62 30.63
N ARG A 77 29.66 24.20 30.44
CA ARG A 77 28.65 24.11 31.50
C ARG A 77 28.49 22.68 32.01
N MET A 78 28.53 22.50 33.33
CA MET A 78 28.22 21.23 33.97
C MET A 78 26.73 20.93 33.86
N THR A 79 26.37 19.76 33.35
CA THR A 79 24.96 19.43 33.03
C THR A 79 24.26 18.61 34.10
N ASN A 80 25.02 17.99 35.01
CA ASN A 80 24.55 16.96 35.93
C ASN A 80 23.91 15.73 35.25
N PHE A 81 24.07 15.57 33.93
CA PHE A 81 23.79 14.31 33.26
C PHE A 81 24.93 13.35 33.55
N ARG A 82 24.59 12.23 34.21
CA ARG A 82 25.56 11.29 34.74
C ARG A 82 25.29 9.85 34.35
N ALA A 83 26.37 9.13 34.07
CA ALA A 83 26.39 7.68 34.05
C ALA A 83 27.05 7.16 35.33
N GLN A 84 26.37 6.28 36.06
CA GLN A 84 26.97 5.60 37.21
C GLN A 84 27.89 4.49 36.72
N VAL A 85 29.10 4.48 37.26
CA VAL A 85 30.19 3.62 36.81
C VAL A 85 30.51 2.62 37.91
N GLN A 86 30.56 1.34 37.54
CA GLN A 86 31.21 0.31 38.34
C GLN A 86 32.48 -0.18 37.64
N LEU A 87 33.62 0.00 38.29
CA LEU A 87 34.91 -0.47 37.82
C LEU A 87 35.19 -1.89 38.29
N LYS A 88 35.73 -2.70 37.37
CA LYS A 88 36.32 -4.01 37.63
C LYS A 88 37.73 -4.02 37.06
N GLY A 89 38.64 -4.73 37.73
CA GLY A 89 40.02 -4.88 37.29
C GLY A 89 40.42 -6.34 37.24
N THR A 90 41.25 -6.68 36.27
CA THR A 90 41.91 -7.99 36.17
C THR A 90 43.37 -7.81 35.78
N ALA A 91 44.22 -8.80 36.09
CA ALA A 91 45.62 -8.79 35.72
C ALA A 91 45.82 -8.85 34.19
N SER A 92 44.96 -9.61 33.50
CA SER A 92 44.89 -9.71 32.05
C SER A 92 43.48 -10.14 31.62
N VAL A 93 43.09 -9.77 30.40
CA VAL A 93 41.86 -10.28 29.74
C VAL A 93 42.23 -11.24 28.61
N GLU A 94 41.43 -12.29 28.44
CA GLU A 94 41.51 -13.18 27.27
C GLU A 94 40.29 -12.94 26.36
N PRO A 95 40.49 -12.50 25.11
CA PRO A 95 39.38 -12.30 24.18
C PRO A 95 38.73 -13.62 23.77
N ASN A 96 37.40 -13.61 23.66
CA ASN A 96 36.64 -14.66 23.01
C ASN A 96 36.92 -14.70 21.50
N ARG A 97 36.44 -15.75 20.82
CA ARG A 97 36.55 -15.90 19.35
C ARG A 97 35.93 -14.74 18.56
N ASP A 98 34.93 -14.07 19.13
CA ASP A 98 34.25 -12.92 18.53
C ASP A 98 34.88 -11.57 18.94
N GLY A 99 35.99 -11.59 19.68
CA GLY A 99 36.69 -10.40 20.17
C GLY A 99 36.10 -9.79 21.45
N SER A 100 34.99 -10.31 21.97
CA SER A 100 34.42 -9.86 23.25
C SER A 100 35.21 -10.38 24.45
N ILE A 101 35.07 -9.73 25.61
CA ILE A 101 35.62 -10.22 26.89
C ILE A 101 34.47 -10.61 27.80
N SER A 102 34.56 -11.79 28.40
CA SER A 102 33.58 -12.27 29.37
C SER A 102 34.11 -12.10 30.78
N PHE A 103 33.32 -11.46 31.65
CA PHE A 103 33.70 -11.22 33.03
C PHE A 103 32.52 -11.52 33.98
N PRO A 104 32.70 -12.40 34.98
CA PRO A 104 31.63 -12.72 35.93
C PRO A 104 31.46 -11.60 36.96
N VAL A 105 30.22 -11.23 37.24
CA VAL A 105 29.84 -10.32 38.33
C VAL A 105 28.74 -10.93 39.18
N ARG A 106 28.65 -10.53 40.44
CA ARG A 106 27.51 -10.90 41.29
C ARG A 106 26.23 -10.29 40.72
N THR A 107 25.16 -11.08 40.64
CA THR A 107 23.85 -10.61 40.17
C THR A 107 23.35 -9.44 40.99
N ALA A 108 23.62 -9.43 42.30
CA ALA A 108 23.30 -8.32 43.19
C ALA A 108 23.99 -7.01 42.80
N ASN A 109 25.23 -7.05 42.30
CA ASN A 109 25.96 -5.85 41.87
C ASN A 109 25.35 -5.28 40.60
N LEU A 110 25.04 -6.13 39.61
CA LEU A 110 24.35 -5.70 38.39
C LEU A 110 22.99 -5.08 38.73
N ASN A 111 22.22 -5.75 39.60
CA ASN A 111 20.91 -5.25 40.00
C ASN A 111 20.98 -3.94 40.81
N HIS A 112 22.01 -3.77 41.64
CA HIS A 112 22.25 -2.53 42.36
C HIS A 112 22.55 -1.38 41.38
N LEU A 113 23.50 -1.59 40.46
CA LEU A 113 23.88 -0.59 39.46
C LEU A 113 22.72 -0.21 38.54
N LEU A 114 21.83 -1.15 38.20
CA LEU A 114 20.63 -0.90 37.39
C LEU A 114 19.62 0.09 38.02
N ASN A 115 19.72 0.39 39.31
CA ASN A 115 18.92 1.45 39.94
C ASN A 115 19.48 2.86 39.68
N GLY A 116 20.66 2.93 39.09
CA GLY A 116 21.39 4.15 38.75
C GLY A 116 20.91 4.84 37.47
N THR A 117 21.42 6.06 37.26
CA THR A 117 21.27 6.75 35.97
C THR A 117 22.35 6.26 34.99
N CYS A 118 21.93 5.87 33.79
CA CYS A 118 22.81 5.42 32.70
C CYS A 118 23.96 4.49 33.17
N PRO A 119 23.63 3.34 33.77
CA PRO A 119 24.59 2.47 34.43
C PRO A 119 25.57 1.79 33.47
N VAL A 120 26.87 1.87 33.77
CA VAL A 120 27.95 1.31 32.94
C VAL A 120 28.97 0.55 33.77
N TYR A 121 29.41 -0.58 33.23
CA TYR A 121 30.57 -1.31 33.74
C TYR A 121 31.81 -0.93 32.96
N LEU A 122 32.92 -0.73 33.66
CA LEU A 122 34.25 -0.65 33.07
C LEU A 122 35.09 -1.83 33.53
N LEU A 123 35.77 -2.48 32.61
CA LEU A 123 36.76 -3.52 32.88
C LEU A 123 38.15 -3.00 32.50
N PHE A 124 39.01 -2.88 33.49
CA PHE A 124 40.40 -2.49 33.34
C PHE A 124 41.29 -3.73 33.21
N ASP A 125 42.05 -3.80 32.12
CA ASP A 125 43.13 -4.76 31.94
C ASP A 125 44.44 -4.14 32.43
N ALA A 126 44.99 -4.64 33.54
CA ALA A 126 46.24 -4.14 34.09
C ALA A 126 47.47 -4.44 33.23
N GLY A 127 47.42 -5.49 32.40
CA GLY A 127 48.50 -5.93 31.52
C GLY A 127 48.69 -4.98 30.34
N THR A 128 47.60 -4.61 29.66
CA THR A 128 47.66 -3.67 28.52
C THR A 128 47.40 -2.21 28.92
N LYS A 129 46.84 -1.98 30.11
CA LYS A 129 46.31 -0.70 30.59
C LYS A 129 45.14 -0.15 29.78
N ASP A 130 44.41 -1.03 29.10
CA ASP A 130 43.21 -0.69 28.36
C ASP A 130 41.94 -0.79 29.23
N PHE A 131 40.91 -0.06 28.80
CA PHE A 131 39.57 -0.17 29.35
C PHE A 131 38.61 -0.76 28.33
N TRP A 132 37.71 -1.59 28.81
CA TRP A 132 36.54 -2.07 28.10
C TRP A 132 35.30 -1.62 28.83
N TYR A 133 34.19 -1.43 28.11
CA TYR A 133 32.95 -1.02 28.74
C TYR A 133 31.74 -1.77 28.19
N VAL A 134 30.70 -1.82 29.01
CA VAL A 134 29.39 -2.31 28.62
C VAL A 134 28.30 -1.63 29.44
N TRP A 135 27.16 -1.33 28.79
CA TRP A 135 26.01 -0.75 29.45
C TRP A 135 25.23 -1.82 30.21
N ALA A 136 24.95 -1.57 31.49
CA ALA A 136 24.29 -2.54 32.34
C ALA A 136 22.85 -2.85 31.87
N HIS A 137 22.14 -1.85 31.31
CA HIS A 137 20.81 -2.06 30.74
C HIS A 137 20.83 -3.00 29.52
N ASP A 138 21.82 -2.86 28.64
CA ASP A 138 21.95 -3.70 27.45
C ASP A 138 22.25 -5.15 27.85
N GLU A 139 23.12 -5.34 28.84
CA GLU A 139 23.42 -6.66 29.38
C GLU A 139 22.24 -7.26 30.13
N SER A 140 21.49 -6.47 30.88
CA SER A 140 20.24 -6.91 31.52
C SER A 140 19.24 -7.43 30.49
N LEU A 141 19.09 -6.71 29.37
CA LEU A 141 18.23 -7.14 28.25
C LEU A 141 18.75 -8.44 27.62
N ARG A 142 20.05 -8.51 27.30
CA ARG A 142 20.67 -9.73 26.74
C ARG A 142 20.49 -10.94 27.66
N LEU A 143 20.73 -10.76 28.95
CA LEU A 143 20.55 -11.80 29.97
C LEU A 143 19.09 -12.22 30.06
N GLN A 144 18.14 -11.28 30.04
CA GLN A 144 16.71 -11.57 30.03
C GLN A 144 16.29 -12.40 28.81
N THR A 145 16.83 -12.10 27.62
CA THR A 145 16.55 -12.85 26.39
C THR A 145 17.12 -14.27 26.43
N ILE A 146 18.35 -14.45 26.93
CA ILE A 146 19.01 -15.76 26.96
C ILE A 146 18.50 -16.63 28.12
N ASN A 147 18.23 -16.02 29.27
CA ASN A 147 17.69 -16.68 30.44
C ASN A 147 16.77 -15.74 31.22
N PRO A 148 15.44 -15.84 31.05
CA PRO A 148 14.47 -15.00 31.77
C PRO A 148 14.57 -15.08 33.30
N ALA A 149 15.18 -16.13 33.85
CA ALA A 149 15.38 -16.36 35.29
C ALA A 149 16.81 -15.98 35.77
N TRP A 150 17.59 -15.22 35.01
CA TRP A 150 18.97 -14.84 35.36
C TRP A 150 19.08 -14.17 36.75
N LYS A 151 18.04 -13.45 37.18
CA LYS A 151 17.99 -12.79 38.49
C LYS A 151 18.07 -13.75 39.68
N ASN A 152 17.81 -15.04 39.47
CA ASN A 152 17.89 -16.07 40.51
C ASN A 152 19.31 -16.68 40.62
N GLN A 153 20.23 -16.31 39.73
CA GLN A 153 21.61 -16.79 39.76
C GLN A 153 22.43 -15.97 40.75
N GLU A 154 23.43 -16.59 41.38
CA GLU A 154 24.37 -15.87 42.26
C GLU A 154 25.28 -14.92 41.46
N THR A 155 25.69 -15.36 40.27
CA THR A 155 26.56 -14.62 39.36
C THR A 155 26.04 -14.64 37.93
N VAL A 156 26.26 -13.54 37.21
CA VAL A 156 26.04 -13.45 35.76
C VAL A 156 27.34 -13.07 35.05
N THR A 157 27.46 -13.50 33.80
CA THR A 157 28.63 -13.14 32.97
C THR A 157 28.27 -11.98 32.06
N LEU A 158 28.96 -10.86 32.24
CA LEU A 158 28.86 -9.69 31.37
C LEU A 158 29.76 -9.90 30.13
N ARG A 159 29.31 -9.40 28.98
CA ARG A 159 30.08 -9.38 27.74
C ARG A 159 30.50 -7.96 27.37
N PHE A 160 31.79 -7.70 27.47
CA PHE A 160 32.40 -6.44 27.07
C PHE A 160 32.80 -6.52 25.59
N THR A 161 32.10 -5.80 24.73
CA THR A 161 32.34 -5.81 23.27
C THR A 161 33.08 -4.57 22.79
N GLU A 162 33.11 -3.50 23.59
CA GLU A 162 33.65 -2.22 23.18
C GLU A 162 34.81 -1.78 24.06
N ARG A 163 35.87 -1.27 23.41
CA ARG A 163 37.01 -0.67 24.09
C ARG A 163 36.70 0.81 24.39
N LEU A 164 36.94 1.24 25.62
CA LEU A 164 36.87 2.64 26.00
C LEU A 164 38.19 3.33 25.66
N ALA A 165 38.18 4.15 24.62
CA ALA A 165 39.31 4.87 24.08
C ALA A 165 38.85 6.25 23.56
N LEU A 166 39.79 7.14 23.24
CA LEU A 166 39.47 8.52 22.86
C LEU A 166 38.50 8.63 21.66
N ASP A 167 38.58 7.68 20.73
CA ASP A 167 37.72 7.58 19.55
C ASP A 167 36.31 7.04 19.84
N THR A 168 36.12 6.36 20.97
CA THR A 168 34.82 5.81 21.41
C THR A 168 34.12 6.66 22.49
N LEU A 169 34.82 7.66 23.06
CA LEU A 169 34.25 8.56 24.07
C LEU A 169 33.04 9.36 23.57
N SER A 170 32.98 9.72 22.29
CA SER A 170 31.82 10.44 21.74
C SER A 170 30.53 9.63 21.86
N ALA A 171 30.59 8.31 21.62
CA ALA A 171 29.44 7.42 21.75
C ALA A 171 28.95 7.33 23.20
N VAL A 172 29.88 7.31 24.16
CA VAL A 172 29.57 7.37 25.60
C VAL A 172 28.88 8.70 25.93
N VAL A 173 29.45 9.82 25.51
CA VAL A 173 28.88 11.16 25.73
C VAL A 173 27.46 11.27 25.14
N ASP A 174 27.28 10.82 23.90
CA ASP A 174 25.99 10.87 23.21
C ASP A 174 24.94 10.02 23.94
N ARG A 175 25.31 8.83 24.43
CA ARG A 175 24.40 7.98 25.18
C ARG A 175 23.99 8.60 26.51
N VAL A 176 24.97 9.07 27.30
CA VAL A 176 24.68 9.73 28.60
C VAL A 176 23.80 10.96 28.40
N LEU A 177 24.02 11.72 27.32
CA LEU A 177 23.21 12.89 27.00
C LEU A 177 21.78 12.50 26.63
N ARG A 178 21.58 11.50 25.78
CA ARG A 178 20.24 11.05 25.37
C ARG A 178 19.45 10.49 26.54
N GLU A 179 20.03 9.59 27.33
CA GLU A 179 19.34 9.01 28.50
C GLU A 179 19.11 10.06 29.60
N GLY A 180 20.05 10.97 29.82
CA GLY A 180 19.90 12.08 30.76
C GLY A 180 18.76 13.03 30.39
N ARG A 181 18.62 13.35 29.09
CA ARG A 181 17.48 14.14 28.58
C ARG A 181 16.16 13.40 28.74
N LEU A 182 16.10 12.12 28.37
CA LEU A 182 14.91 11.28 28.55
C LEU A 182 14.41 11.31 30.00
N ILE A 183 15.30 11.03 30.97
CA ILE A 183 14.94 11.01 32.40
C ILE A 183 14.43 12.38 32.85
N ARG A 184 15.07 13.46 32.41
CA ARG A 184 14.64 14.82 32.72
C ARG A 184 13.26 15.12 32.15
N GLU A 185 13.02 14.82 30.88
CA GLU A 185 11.75 15.07 30.22
C GLU A 185 10.60 14.28 30.86
N ILE A 186 10.84 13.01 31.25
CA ILE A 186 9.87 12.21 32.02
C ILE A 186 9.54 12.90 33.35
N ARG A 187 10.55 13.31 34.12
CA ARG A 187 10.35 13.98 35.41
C ARG A 187 9.64 15.32 35.26
N ASP A 188 10.00 16.10 34.26
CA ASP A 188 9.38 17.38 33.96
C ASP A 188 7.90 17.19 33.56
N SER A 189 7.57 16.15 32.79
CA SER A 189 6.18 15.79 32.44
C SER A 189 5.37 15.35 33.66
N LEU A 190 5.95 14.51 34.52
CA LEU A 190 5.31 14.10 35.78
C LEU A 190 5.09 15.28 36.73
N ALA A 191 6.06 16.19 36.83
CA ALA A 191 5.95 17.39 37.67
C ALA A 191 4.88 18.38 37.19
N ARG A 192 4.60 18.43 35.88
CA ARG A 192 3.52 19.25 35.30
C ARG A 192 2.13 18.66 35.53
N SER A 193 2.03 17.38 35.87
CA SER A 193 0.74 16.73 36.09
C SER A 193 0.11 17.12 37.42
N THR A 194 -1.21 17.32 37.41
CA THR A 194 -1.99 17.55 38.63
C THR A 194 -2.26 16.22 39.35
N THR A 195 -2.37 16.26 40.67
CA THR A 195 -2.16 15.12 41.58
C THR A 195 -3.15 13.95 41.52
N ASN A 196 -4.16 13.96 40.64
CA ASN A 196 -5.24 12.98 40.66
C ASN A 196 -5.51 12.21 39.35
N GLU A 197 -4.79 12.50 38.25
CA GLU A 197 -5.03 11.82 36.96
C GLU A 197 -3.76 11.06 36.49
N PRO A 198 -3.91 9.86 35.92
CA PRO A 198 -2.78 9.11 35.40
C PRO A 198 -2.16 9.85 34.20
N VAL A 199 -0.85 10.09 34.26
CA VAL A 199 -0.10 10.68 33.14
C VAL A 199 0.34 9.59 32.20
N VAL A 200 -0.09 9.69 30.95
CA VAL A 200 0.41 8.84 29.87
C VAL A 200 1.39 9.66 29.02
N ILE A 201 2.62 9.19 28.92
CA ILE A 201 3.64 9.77 28.03
C ILE A 201 4.01 8.73 26.97
N SER A 202 4.28 9.20 25.75
CA SER A 202 4.86 8.35 24.71
C SER A 202 6.37 8.57 24.69
N ILE A 203 7.14 7.47 24.61
CA ILE A 203 8.59 7.50 24.44
C ILE A 203 8.90 6.78 23.13
N ASP A 204 9.47 7.50 22.16
CA ASP A 204 9.97 6.87 20.95
C ASP A 204 11.24 6.08 21.26
N SER A 205 11.20 4.76 21.10
CA SER A 205 12.31 3.88 21.53
C SER A 205 13.63 4.10 20.78
N ALA A 206 13.60 4.69 19.58
CA ALA A 206 14.80 4.90 18.75
C ALA A 206 15.48 6.24 19.04
N SER A 207 14.70 7.31 19.18
CA SER A 207 15.16 8.68 19.44
C SER A 207 15.17 9.05 20.92
N LEU A 208 14.44 8.30 21.75
CA LEU A 208 14.12 8.60 23.15
C LEU A 208 13.38 9.93 23.35
N ALA A 209 12.73 10.44 22.30
CA ALA A 209 11.90 11.63 22.40
C ALA A 209 10.65 11.35 23.25
N VAL A 210 10.36 12.24 24.20
CA VAL A 210 9.17 12.17 25.06
C VAL A 210 8.09 13.10 24.51
N THR A 211 6.93 12.54 24.20
CA THR A 211 5.72 13.32 23.91
C THR A 211 4.80 13.27 25.12
N ASP A 212 4.53 14.43 25.71
CA ASP A 212 3.61 14.57 26.83
C ASP A 212 2.18 14.97 26.36
N PRO A 213 1.15 14.83 27.21
CA PRO A 213 -0.23 15.15 26.84
C PRO A 213 -0.46 16.59 26.38
N ILE A 214 0.26 17.57 26.93
CA ILE A 214 0.13 18.99 26.57
C ILE A 214 0.69 19.22 25.17
N GLN A 215 1.85 18.63 24.88
CA GLN A 215 2.45 18.67 23.55
C GLN A 215 1.54 17.99 22.52
N ALA A 216 1.00 16.80 22.84
CA ALA A 216 0.07 16.09 21.97
C ALA A 216 -1.19 16.92 21.69
N GLN A 217 -1.77 17.54 22.73
CA GLN A 217 -2.92 18.42 22.61
C GLN A 217 -2.62 19.60 21.67
N HIS A 218 -1.49 20.28 21.85
CA HIS A 218 -1.10 21.40 21.00
C HIS A 218 -0.88 20.96 19.55
N MET A 219 -0.17 19.85 19.33
CA MET A 219 0.05 19.29 17.98
C MET A 219 -1.26 18.95 17.28
N LEU A 220 -2.20 18.30 17.98
CA LEU A 220 -3.48 17.92 17.40
C LEU A 220 -4.38 19.14 17.11
N LEU A 221 -4.35 20.16 17.98
CA LEU A 221 -5.09 21.40 17.73
C LEU A 221 -4.52 22.16 16.52
N VAL A 222 -3.19 22.22 16.36
CA VAL A 222 -2.58 22.99 15.28
C VAL A 222 -2.58 22.21 13.96
N SER A 223 -2.31 20.91 14.01
CA SER A 223 -1.96 20.10 12.83
C SER A 223 -2.64 18.74 12.75
N GLY A 224 -3.60 18.41 13.62
CA GLY A 224 -4.23 17.09 13.65
C GLY A 224 -4.78 16.63 12.29
N LEU A 225 -5.57 17.46 11.62
CA LEU A 225 -6.10 17.16 10.28
C LEU A 225 -4.99 17.04 9.23
N THR A 226 -3.94 17.86 9.33
CA THR A 226 -2.80 17.84 8.41
C THR A 226 -1.98 16.56 8.57
N ILE A 227 -1.78 16.07 9.79
CA ILE A 227 -1.08 14.80 10.06
C ILE A 227 -1.83 13.64 9.37
N VAL A 228 -3.16 13.60 9.49
CA VAL A 228 -3.98 12.59 8.82
C VAL A 228 -3.92 12.76 7.29
N ALA A 229 -4.07 13.99 6.79
CA ALA A 229 -4.02 14.29 5.35
C ALA A 229 -2.65 14.05 4.72
N ALA A 230 -1.57 14.03 5.50
CA ALA A 230 -0.23 13.65 5.06
C ALA A 230 0.00 12.12 5.04
N GLY A 231 -1.01 11.34 5.43
CA GLY A 231 -0.97 9.88 5.40
C GLY A 231 -0.53 9.22 6.71
N PHE A 232 -0.58 9.93 7.84
CA PHE A 232 -0.19 9.40 9.15
C PHE A 232 -1.37 9.31 10.14
N PRO A 233 -2.48 8.65 9.81
CA PRO A 233 -3.65 8.55 10.69
C PRO A 233 -3.33 7.86 12.03
N SER A 234 -2.47 6.84 12.02
CA SER A 234 -2.07 6.11 13.23
C SER A 234 -1.23 6.97 14.17
N GLU A 235 -0.48 7.95 13.63
CA GLU A 235 0.22 8.95 14.44
C GLU A 235 -0.77 9.86 15.15
N ALA A 236 -1.76 10.36 14.42
CA ALA A 236 -2.82 11.19 14.99
C ALA A 236 -3.59 10.43 16.08
N GLN A 237 -3.88 9.14 15.88
CA GLN A 237 -4.49 8.29 16.91
C GLN A 237 -3.60 8.12 18.14
N ARG A 238 -2.30 7.86 17.95
CA ARG A 238 -1.36 7.74 19.08
C ARG A 238 -1.28 9.03 19.90
N LEU A 239 -1.25 10.18 19.24
CA LEU A 239 -1.31 11.49 19.91
C LEU A 239 -2.65 11.66 20.65
N LEU A 240 -3.76 11.24 20.04
CA LEU A 240 -5.07 11.29 20.68
C LEU A 240 -5.04 10.42 21.94
N ASP A 241 -4.45 9.22 21.91
CA ASP A 241 -4.35 8.31 23.06
C ASP A 241 -3.63 8.89 24.28
N LEU A 242 -2.79 9.91 24.10
CA LEU A 242 -2.14 10.65 25.19
C LEU A 242 -3.05 11.70 25.85
N ILE A 243 -4.14 12.10 25.20
CA ILE A 243 -5.05 13.12 25.71
C ILE A 243 -6.05 12.50 26.70
N ASP A 244 -6.29 13.18 27.83
CA ASP A 244 -7.30 12.81 28.81
C ASP A 244 -8.71 12.68 28.17
N PRO A 245 -9.50 11.63 28.48
CA PRO A 245 -10.83 11.44 27.91
C PRO A 245 -11.79 12.63 28.04
N ARG A 246 -11.70 13.43 29.12
CA ARG A 246 -12.54 14.62 29.30
C ARG A 246 -12.10 15.76 28.40
N THR A 247 -10.85 15.78 27.98
CA THR A 247 -10.32 16.78 27.02
C THR A 247 -10.59 16.34 25.58
N LYS A 248 -10.63 15.03 25.30
CA LYS A 248 -10.93 14.47 23.96
C LYS A 248 -12.29 14.88 23.40
N ILE A 249 -13.23 15.33 24.22
CA ILE A 249 -14.59 15.73 23.79
C ILE A 249 -14.62 17.02 22.94
N VAL A 250 -13.51 17.76 22.83
CA VAL A 250 -13.40 18.95 21.97
C VAL A 250 -13.66 18.57 20.51
N ALA A 251 -14.48 19.38 19.80
CA ALA A 251 -14.96 19.03 18.46
C ALA A 251 -13.82 18.74 17.46
N ARG A 252 -12.72 19.50 17.53
CA ARG A 252 -11.58 19.35 16.62
C ARG A 252 -10.80 18.04 16.82
N PHE A 253 -10.71 17.54 18.06
CA PHE A 253 -10.13 16.22 18.33
C PHE A 253 -11.02 15.11 17.79
N GLN A 254 -12.34 15.26 17.97
CA GLN A 254 -13.32 14.32 17.43
C GLN A 254 -13.30 14.30 15.90
N LEU A 255 -13.22 15.46 15.25
CA LEU A 255 -13.06 15.55 13.79
C LEU A 255 -11.76 14.87 13.33
N THR A 256 -10.64 15.11 14.02
CA THR A 256 -9.35 14.48 13.72
C THR A 256 -9.41 12.96 13.87
N ALA A 257 -10.00 12.47 14.97
CA ALA A 257 -10.21 11.05 15.22
C ALA A 257 -11.10 10.42 14.13
N GLY A 258 -12.21 11.07 13.80
CA GLY A 258 -13.12 10.66 12.73
C GLY A 258 -12.40 10.54 11.39
N TYR A 259 -11.61 11.54 11.03
CA TYR A 259 -10.85 11.52 9.78
C TYR A 259 -9.77 10.43 9.76
N ALA A 260 -9.05 10.24 10.88
CA ALA A 260 -8.06 9.17 10.99
C ALA A 260 -8.70 7.79 10.83
N HIS A 261 -9.81 7.52 11.52
CA HIS A 261 -10.53 6.26 11.38
C HIS A 261 -11.09 6.05 9.97
N TYR A 262 -11.56 7.12 9.30
CA TYR A 262 -12.01 7.04 7.91
C TYR A 262 -10.88 6.60 6.96
N ILE A 263 -9.70 7.24 7.05
CA ILE A 263 -8.54 6.87 6.23
C ILE A 263 -8.08 5.42 6.50
N LEU A 264 -8.23 4.94 7.74
CA LEU A 264 -7.95 3.55 8.11
C LEU A 264 -9.01 2.54 7.64
N GLY A 265 -10.14 3.01 7.09
CA GLY A 265 -11.27 2.17 6.67
C GLY A 265 -12.21 1.75 7.82
N ASN A 266 -12.03 2.32 9.02
CA ASN A 266 -12.84 2.01 10.20
C ASN A 266 -14.10 2.92 10.26
N HIS A 267 -14.96 2.81 9.25
CA HIS A 267 -16.06 3.77 9.01
C HIS A 267 -17.08 3.87 10.15
N TYR A 268 -17.37 2.78 10.87
CA TYR A 268 -18.25 2.82 12.05
C TYR A 268 -17.65 3.63 13.21
N ALA A 269 -16.35 3.43 13.48
CA ALA A 269 -15.65 4.22 14.50
C ALA A 269 -15.55 5.70 14.07
N ALA A 270 -15.27 5.94 12.79
CA ALA A 270 -15.27 7.27 12.21
C ALA A 270 -16.61 7.99 12.44
N LEU A 271 -17.74 7.33 12.13
CA LEU A 271 -19.08 7.88 12.36
C LEU A 271 -19.35 8.22 13.83
N GLY A 272 -18.87 7.41 14.76
CA GLY A 272 -18.98 7.69 16.20
C GLY A 272 -18.34 9.03 16.56
N HIS A 273 -17.10 9.24 16.13
CA HIS A 273 -16.37 10.49 16.36
C HIS A 273 -16.96 11.69 15.60
N ILE A 274 -17.35 11.48 14.33
CA ILE A 274 -18.02 12.50 13.50
C ILE A 274 -19.30 13.00 14.18
N ARG A 275 -20.12 12.11 14.75
CA ARG A 275 -21.34 12.50 15.47
C ARG A 275 -21.04 13.28 16.75
N GLN A 276 -19.96 12.95 17.46
CA GLN A 276 -19.52 13.73 18.62
C GLN A 276 -19.04 15.14 18.21
N ALA A 277 -18.33 15.25 17.08
CA ALA A 277 -17.94 16.55 16.53
C ALA A 277 -19.17 17.38 16.08
N LEU A 278 -20.16 16.74 15.44
CA LEU A 278 -21.40 17.39 15.00
C LEU A 278 -22.22 17.95 16.17
N ALA A 279 -22.23 17.26 17.32
CA ALA A 279 -22.89 17.77 18.53
C ALA A 279 -22.30 19.09 19.05
N ARG A 280 -21.10 19.45 18.58
CA ARG A 280 -20.35 20.65 18.97
C ARG A 280 -19.85 21.44 17.75
N VAL A 281 -20.58 21.35 16.65
CA VAL A 281 -20.21 21.92 15.34
C VAL A 281 -19.90 23.42 15.36
N GLN A 282 -20.45 24.16 16.34
CA GLN A 282 -20.19 25.57 16.58
C GLN A 282 -18.73 25.87 16.99
N GLU A 283 -18.01 24.89 17.54
CA GLU A 283 -16.58 25.02 17.89
C GLU A 283 -15.67 24.95 16.66
N LEU A 284 -16.19 24.51 15.51
CA LEU A 284 -15.43 24.32 14.28
C LEU A 284 -15.51 25.55 13.36
N SER A 285 -14.42 25.80 12.64
CA SER A 285 -14.40 26.79 11.56
C SER A 285 -15.32 26.38 10.39
N GLN A 286 -15.67 27.32 9.52
CA GLN A 286 -16.54 27.03 8.37
C GLN A 286 -15.98 25.94 7.44
N ASN A 287 -14.66 25.92 7.24
CA ASN A 287 -13.98 24.92 6.42
C ASN A 287 -14.05 23.54 7.09
N GLU A 288 -13.81 23.48 8.41
CA GLU A 288 -13.91 22.23 9.18
C GLU A 288 -15.35 21.70 9.23
N ARG A 289 -16.36 22.56 9.32
CA ARG A 289 -17.77 22.17 9.22
C ARG A 289 -18.08 21.53 7.86
N SER A 290 -17.65 22.18 6.78
CA SER A 290 -17.85 21.68 5.42
C SER A 290 -17.15 20.33 5.22
N PHE A 291 -15.93 20.19 5.74
CA PHE A 291 -15.18 18.93 5.72
C PHE A 291 -15.86 17.84 6.56
N LEU A 292 -16.35 18.16 7.76
CA LEU A 292 -17.07 17.24 8.64
C LEU A 292 -18.34 16.69 7.95
N ASP A 293 -19.09 17.56 7.25
CA ASP A 293 -20.30 17.16 6.52
C ASP A 293 -19.98 16.21 5.34
N ASN A 294 -18.94 16.50 4.56
CA ASN A 294 -18.46 15.60 3.50
C ASN A 294 -18.03 14.25 4.09
N LEU A 295 -17.21 14.28 5.15
CA LEU A 295 -16.69 13.08 5.79
C LEU A 295 -17.81 12.20 6.34
N LYS A 296 -18.81 12.83 6.96
CA LYS A 296 -20.03 12.16 7.46
C LYS A 296 -20.76 11.46 6.33
N ASP A 297 -21.10 12.16 5.25
CA ASP A 297 -21.86 11.59 4.14
C ASP A 297 -21.09 10.46 3.44
N THR A 298 -19.77 10.63 3.28
CA THR A 298 -18.91 9.59 2.72
C THR A 298 -18.89 8.35 3.61
N CYS A 299 -18.76 8.51 4.92
CA CYS A 299 -18.84 7.39 5.86
C CYS A 299 -20.23 6.73 5.85
N GLU A 300 -21.32 7.51 5.84
CA GLU A 300 -22.70 6.99 5.75
C GLU A 300 -22.92 6.19 4.47
N LEU A 301 -22.37 6.64 3.33
CA LEU A 301 -22.40 5.89 2.08
C LEU A 301 -21.62 4.57 2.21
N ARG A 302 -20.40 4.61 2.79
CA ARG A 302 -19.54 3.43 2.95
C ARG A 302 -20.15 2.34 3.82
N VAL A 303 -20.90 2.71 4.86
CA VAL A 303 -21.60 1.73 5.73
C VAL A 303 -23.03 1.44 5.27
N GLY A 304 -23.46 1.98 4.13
CA GLY A 304 -24.80 1.73 3.55
C GLY A 304 -25.97 2.39 4.28
N ILE A 305 -25.73 3.43 5.09
CA ILE A 305 -26.80 4.25 5.71
C ILE A 305 -27.50 5.11 4.65
N ILE A 306 -26.75 5.61 3.68
CA ILE A 306 -27.28 6.32 2.51
C ILE A 306 -26.82 5.64 1.23
N ASP A 307 -27.58 5.81 0.16
CA ASP A 307 -27.22 5.35 -1.17
C ASP A 307 -26.47 6.42 -1.98
N TYR A 308 -25.97 6.04 -3.15
CA TYR A 308 -25.25 6.95 -4.05
C TYR A 308 -26.12 8.13 -4.54
N SER A 309 -27.44 7.93 -4.67
CA SER A 309 -28.36 8.98 -5.09
C SER A 309 -28.46 10.06 -4.02
N THR A 310 -28.69 9.65 -2.78
CA THR A 310 -28.77 10.54 -1.62
C THR A 310 -27.43 11.23 -1.38
N HIS A 311 -26.31 10.51 -1.48
CA HIS A 311 -24.98 11.09 -1.39
C HIS A 311 -24.77 12.18 -2.45
N GLY A 312 -25.11 11.90 -3.71
CA GLY A 312 -25.00 12.85 -4.82
C GLY A 312 -25.85 14.11 -4.60
N GLN A 313 -27.10 13.96 -4.18
CA GLN A 313 -27.99 15.10 -3.88
C GLN A 313 -27.42 15.99 -2.76
N ARG A 314 -26.91 15.38 -1.68
CA ARG A 314 -26.29 16.15 -0.58
C ARG A 314 -25.00 16.83 -1.01
N ALA A 315 -24.17 16.16 -1.81
CA ALA A 315 -22.95 16.72 -2.37
C ALA A 315 -23.25 17.91 -3.30
N GLU A 316 -24.27 17.82 -4.15
CA GLU A 316 -24.72 18.93 -5.02
C GLU A 316 -25.24 20.12 -4.20
N ALA A 317 -26.06 19.86 -3.17
CA ALA A 317 -26.54 20.92 -2.28
C ALA A 317 -25.38 21.63 -1.54
N ARG A 318 -24.38 20.87 -1.10
CA ARG A 318 -23.14 21.44 -0.51
C ARG A 318 -22.33 22.22 -1.53
N ALA A 319 -22.17 21.70 -2.74
CA ALA A 319 -21.41 22.34 -3.82
C ALA A 319 -21.96 23.73 -4.20
N GLN A 320 -23.27 23.96 -4.01
CA GLN A 320 -23.88 25.29 -4.20
C GLN A 320 -23.51 26.29 -3.09
N ALA A 321 -23.08 25.81 -1.91
CA ALA A 321 -22.75 26.61 -0.74
C ALA A 321 -21.23 26.77 -0.50
N ILE A 322 -20.40 26.04 -1.24
CA ILE A 322 -18.94 25.95 -1.03
C ILE A 322 -18.21 26.35 -2.33
N GLY A 323 -17.10 27.08 -2.24
CA GLY A 323 -16.25 27.46 -3.37
C GLY A 323 -14.81 26.95 -3.25
N GLY A 324 -13.97 27.30 -4.22
CA GLY A 324 -12.53 27.00 -4.22
C GLY A 324 -12.18 25.51 -4.35
N LEU A 325 -11.05 25.11 -3.77
CA LEU A 325 -10.51 23.75 -3.86
C LEU A 325 -11.47 22.65 -3.39
N VAL A 326 -12.21 22.89 -2.30
CA VAL A 326 -13.12 21.90 -1.72
C VAL A 326 -14.21 21.50 -2.73
N LEU A 327 -14.75 22.48 -3.45
CA LEU A 327 -15.72 22.22 -4.53
C LEU A 327 -15.10 21.37 -5.65
N LEU A 328 -13.84 21.63 -6.02
CA LEU A 328 -13.16 20.85 -7.05
C LEU A 328 -12.93 19.40 -6.62
N GLN A 329 -12.55 19.16 -5.36
CA GLN A 329 -12.36 17.81 -4.82
C GLN A 329 -13.68 17.02 -4.79
N GLU A 330 -14.77 17.64 -4.36
CA GLU A 330 -16.12 17.04 -4.38
C GLU A 330 -16.57 16.69 -5.81
N ARG A 331 -16.39 17.62 -6.76
CA ARG A 331 -16.71 17.37 -8.18
C ARG A 331 -15.88 16.22 -8.75
N LEU A 332 -14.60 16.16 -8.43
CA LEU A 332 -13.71 15.08 -8.87
C LEU A 332 -14.18 13.72 -8.34
N GLU A 333 -14.48 13.63 -7.05
CA GLU A 333 -14.95 12.40 -6.40
C GLU A 333 -16.28 11.92 -7.00
N MET A 334 -17.24 12.84 -7.21
CA MET A 334 -18.53 12.53 -7.82
C MET A 334 -18.41 12.07 -9.28
N ALA A 335 -17.57 12.73 -10.08
CA ALA A 335 -17.30 12.31 -11.46
C ALA A 335 -16.62 10.94 -11.50
N TYR A 336 -15.67 10.68 -10.59
CA TYR A 336 -15.02 9.39 -10.44
C TYR A 336 -16.01 8.27 -10.11
N TYR A 337 -16.85 8.39 -9.07
CA TYR A 337 -17.82 7.34 -8.74
C TYR A 337 -18.83 7.09 -9.86
N ARG A 338 -19.30 8.15 -10.55
CA ARG A 338 -20.17 7.99 -11.72
C ARG A 338 -19.45 7.18 -12.82
N SER A 339 -18.18 7.45 -13.07
CA SER A 339 -17.40 6.77 -14.11
C SER A 339 -17.25 5.26 -13.87
N LEU A 340 -17.20 4.82 -12.60
CA LEU A 340 -17.08 3.41 -12.23
C LEU A 340 -18.37 2.60 -12.47
N ARG A 341 -19.54 3.26 -12.54
CA ARG A 341 -20.84 2.58 -12.61
C ARG A 341 -21.46 2.60 -14.01
N VAL A 342 -21.01 3.50 -14.86
CA VAL A 342 -21.50 3.63 -16.24
C VAL A 342 -20.91 2.52 -17.10
N ARG A 343 -21.77 1.76 -17.78
CA ARG A 343 -21.38 0.74 -18.78
C ARG A 343 -21.23 1.32 -20.19
N ASP A 344 -22.05 2.31 -20.53
CA ASP A 344 -22.03 2.98 -21.83
C ASP A 344 -20.70 3.71 -22.09
N GLU A 345 -20.06 3.42 -23.22
CA GLU A 345 -18.74 3.96 -23.56
C GLU A 345 -18.78 5.47 -23.81
N GLY A 346 -19.82 5.97 -24.46
CA GLY A 346 -19.99 7.40 -24.76
C GLY A 346 -20.10 8.24 -23.48
N THR A 347 -20.93 7.79 -22.55
CA THR A 347 -21.12 8.42 -21.24
C THR A 347 -19.84 8.31 -20.39
N ARG A 348 -19.15 7.16 -20.42
CA ARG A 348 -17.87 6.99 -19.73
C ARG A 348 -16.79 7.92 -20.28
N ALA A 349 -16.71 8.10 -21.60
CA ALA A 349 -15.78 9.03 -22.24
C ALA A 349 -16.06 10.48 -21.87
N ALA A 350 -17.34 10.87 -21.80
CA ALA A 350 -17.75 12.21 -21.34
C ALA A 350 -17.34 12.46 -19.87
N LEU A 351 -17.58 11.49 -18.98
CA LEU A 351 -17.14 11.55 -17.58
C LEU A 351 -15.61 11.60 -17.46
N GLY A 352 -14.88 10.85 -18.28
CA GLY A 352 -13.41 10.92 -18.33
C GLY A 352 -12.90 12.31 -18.72
N LYS A 353 -13.59 13.00 -19.63
CA LYS A 353 -13.30 14.40 -19.97
C LYS A 353 -13.57 15.35 -18.80
N GLU A 354 -14.72 15.19 -18.12
CA GLU A 354 -15.06 15.95 -16.92
C GLU A 354 -14.01 15.79 -15.81
N VAL A 355 -13.59 14.55 -15.52
CA VAL A 355 -12.53 14.25 -14.55
C VAL A 355 -11.23 14.98 -14.91
N ARG A 356 -10.81 14.92 -16.18
CA ARG A 356 -9.59 15.61 -16.64
C ARG A 356 -9.67 17.12 -16.48
N GLU A 357 -10.81 17.72 -16.81
CA GLU A 357 -11.03 19.17 -16.65
C GLU A 357 -10.94 19.59 -15.18
N VAL A 358 -11.56 18.84 -14.27
CA VAL A 358 -11.50 19.13 -12.83
C VAL A 358 -10.09 18.93 -12.27
N VAL A 359 -9.40 17.85 -12.65
CA VAL A 359 -8.00 17.63 -12.25
C VAL A 359 -7.11 18.77 -12.71
N SER A 360 -7.28 19.25 -13.94
CA SER A 360 -6.50 20.38 -14.45
C SER A 360 -6.71 21.65 -13.62
N GLN A 361 -7.93 21.90 -13.13
CA GLN A 361 -8.24 23.00 -12.23
C GLN A 361 -7.54 22.82 -10.87
N ILE A 362 -7.58 21.62 -10.27
CA ILE A 362 -6.89 21.33 -9.00
C ILE A 362 -5.37 21.51 -9.13
N LEU A 363 -4.78 21.13 -10.26
CA LEU A 363 -3.33 21.21 -10.46
C LEU A 363 -2.79 22.64 -10.50
N VAL A 364 -3.60 23.61 -10.93
CA VAL A 364 -3.22 25.03 -11.02
C VAL A 364 -3.72 25.86 -9.82
N ASP A 365 -4.56 25.28 -8.97
CA ASP A 365 -5.08 25.93 -7.77
C ASP A 365 -3.94 26.15 -6.75
N SER A 366 -3.80 27.39 -6.27
CA SER A 366 -2.76 27.77 -5.31
C SER A 366 -2.97 27.19 -3.92
N ASP A 367 -4.21 26.87 -3.56
CA ASP A 367 -4.58 26.33 -2.26
C ASP A 367 -4.42 24.79 -2.24
N ALA A 368 -4.22 24.16 -3.41
CA ALA A 368 -4.01 22.72 -3.52
C ALA A 368 -2.60 22.33 -3.05
N SER A 369 -2.56 21.52 -1.98
CA SER A 369 -1.32 20.88 -1.53
C SER A 369 -0.79 19.91 -2.60
N GLU A 370 0.52 19.65 -2.58
CA GLU A 370 1.12 18.67 -3.51
C GLU A 370 0.50 17.26 -3.33
N ALA A 371 0.12 16.88 -2.10
CA ALA A 371 -0.61 15.65 -1.84
C ALA A 371 -1.99 15.64 -2.54
N ALA A 372 -2.76 16.74 -2.48
CA ALA A 372 -4.03 16.86 -3.18
C ALA A 372 -3.87 16.79 -4.70
N LYS A 373 -2.80 17.40 -5.25
CA LYS A 373 -2.47 17.33 -6.68
C LYS A 373 -2.11 15.91 -7.12
N VAL A 374 -1.30 15.19 -6.33
CA VAL A 374 -0.96 13.79 -6.61
C VAL A 374 -2.21 12.92 -6.54
N GLN A 375 -3.05 13.08 -5.51
CA GLN A 375 -4.32 12.35 -5.40
C GLN A 375 -5.22 12.58 -6.61
N ALA A 376 -5.36 13.83 -7.07
CA ALA A 376 -6.15 14.15 -8.26
C ALA A 376 -5.60 13.44 -9.51
N ARG A 377 -4.27 13.47 -9.72
CA ARG A 377 -3.63 12.73 -10.82
C ARG A 377 -3.89 11.23 -10.75
N LEU A 378 -3.83 10.63 -9.56
CA LEU A 378 -4.11 9.21 -9.37
C LEU A 378 -5.56 8.87 -9.74
N THR A 379 -6.54 9.69 -9.32
CA THR A 379 -7.94 9.54 -9.72
C THR A 379 -8.10 9.59 -11.25
N LEU A 380 -7.48 10.56 -11.91
CA LEU A 380 -7.49 10.67 -13.37
C LEU A 380 -6.88 9.42 -14.03
N LEU A 381 -5.72 8.97 -13.54
CA LEU A 381 -5.05 7.78 -14.07
C LEU A 381 -5.91 6.53 -13.94
N HIS A 382 -6.68 6.37 -12.85
CA HIS A 382 -7.57 5.24 -12.74
C HIS A 382 -8.64 5.26 -13.84
N VAL A 383 -9.29 6.40 -14.06
CA VAL A 383 -10.36 6.56 -15.07
C VAL A 383 -9.81 6.39 -16.49
N GLU A 384 -8.68 7.04 -16.80
CA GLU A 384 -8.04 6.95 -18.12
C GLU A 384 -7.49 5.55 -18.40
N GLY A 385 -6.93 4.89 -17.38
CA GLY A 385 -6.44 3.52 -17.49
C GLY A 385 -7.57 2.55 -17.79
N ALA A 386 -8.68 2.64 -17.07
CA ALA A 386 -9.86 1.82 -17.32
C ALA A 386 -10.41 2.05 -18.75
N GLY A 387 -10.53 3.32 -19.16
CA GLY A 387 -10.94 3.68 -20.52
C GLY A 387 -10.00 3.14 -21.60
N ALA A 388 -8.68 3.27 -21.41
CA ALA A 388 -7.68 2.77 -22.34
C ALA A 388 -7.74 1.22 -22.45
N THR A 389 -7.92 0.52 -21.33
CA THR A 389 -8.08 -0.95 -21.35
C THR A 389 -9.37 -1.39 -22.02
N SER A 390 -10.47 -0.66 -21.84
CA SER A 390 -11.74 -0.91 -22.55
C SER A 390 -11.57 -0.73 -24.06
N ALA A 391 -10.85 0.31 -24.49
CA ALA A 391 -10.56 0.54 -25.90
C ALA A 391 -9.70 -0.58 -26.52
N VAL A 392 -8.75 -1.15 -25.77
CA VAL A 392 -7.97 -2.32 -26.20
C VAL A 392 -8.88 -3.53 -26.40
N ALA A 393 -9.78 -3.80 -25.44
CA ALA A 393 -10.72 -4.90 -25.54
C ALA A 393 -11.59 -4.78 -26.80
N HIS A 394 -12.12 -3.58 -27.05
CA HIS A 394 -12.92 -3.31 -28.26
C HIS A 394 -12.13 -3.55 -29.54
N GLN A 395 -10.88 -3.06 -29.62
CA GLN A 395 -10.03 -3.28 -30.79
C GLN A 395 -9.68 -4.75 -31.00
N LEU A 396 -9.44 -5.53 -29.95
CA LEU A 396 -9.22 -6.97 -30.06
C LEU A 396 -10.46 -7.68 -30.62
N GLY A 397 -11.66 -7.27 -30.19
CA GLY A 397 -12.93 -7.75 -30.75
C GLY A 397 -13.08 -7.42 -32.24
N LEU A 398 -12.80 -6.17 -32.64
CA LEU A 398 -12.82 -5.77 -34.05
C LEU A 398 -11.77 -6.52 -34.89
N ASP A 399 -10.56 -6.74 -34.36
CA ASP A 399 -9.52 -7.52 -35.04
C ASP A 399 -9.91 -8.98 -35.23
N TRP A 400 -10.60 -9.57 -34.25
CA TRP A 400 -11.18 -10.89 -34.38
C TRP A 400 -12.27 -10.92 -35.47
N MET A 401 -13.17 -9.95 -35.50
CA MET A 401 -14.20 -9.83 -36.55
C MET A 401 -13.56 -9.65 -37.92
N ARG A 402 -12.55 -8.78 -38.04
CA ARG A 402 -11.81 -8.57 -39.30
C ARG A 402 -11.21 -9.86 -39.81
N GLN A 403 -10.64 -10.72 -38.97
CA GLN A 403 -10.06 -11.98 -39.41
C GLN A 403 -11.11 -12.95 -39.96
N HIS A 404 -12.30 -12.99 -39.33
CA HIS A 404 -13.42 -13.81 -39.82
C HIS A 404 -14.05 -13.23 -41.10
N LEU A 405 -14.06 -11.91 -41.25
CA LEU A 405 -14.60 -11.22 -42.42
C LEU A 405 -13.58 -11.10 -43.57
N ALA A 406 -12.28 -11.17 -43.29
CA ALA A 406 -11.20 -10.95 -44.27
C ALA A 406 -11.14 -12.05 -45.34
N THR A 407 -11.61 -13.27 -45.03
CA THR A 407 -11.82 -14.32 -46.04
C THR A 407 -12.83 -13.89 -47.10
N THR A 408 -13.72 -12.95 -46.78
CA THR A 408 -14.80 -12.47 -47.65
C THR A 408 -14.51 -11.09 -48.25
N TYR A 409 -13.88 -10.16 -47.50
CA TYR A 409 -13.77 -8.75 -47.89
C TYR A 409 -12.34 -8.19 -48.03
N GLY A 410 -11.30 -9.00 -47.78
CA GLY A 410 -9.89 -8.66 -48.03
C GLY A 410 -9.46 -7.26 -47.58
N THR A 411 -9.23 -7.03 -46.29
CA THR A 411 -8.71 -5.73 -45.80
C THR A 411 -7.66 -5.87 -44.69
N HIS A 412 -6.64 -5.00 -44.77
CA HIS A 412 -5.60 -4.77 -43.77
C HIS A 412 -5.88 -3.44 -43.06
N LEU A 413 -6.24 -3.47 -41.77
CA LEU A 413 -6.36 -2.27 -40.93
C LEU A 413 -5.46 -2.41 -39.69
N ALA A 414 -4.16 -2.18 -39.89
CA ALA A 414 -3.14 -2.25 -38.83
C ALA A 414 -2.90 -0.90 -38.09
N ALA A 415 -3.61 0.16 -38.46
CA ALA A 415 -3.35 1.51 -37.94
C ALA A 415 -3.92 1.73 -36.52
N ASP A 416 -5.11 1.20 -36.24
CA ASP A 416 -5.87 1.50 -35.01
C ASP A 416 -5.22 0.85 -33.76
N TYR A 417 -4.70 -0.36 -33.89
CA TYR A 417 -4.06 -1.09 -32.79
C TYR A 417 -2.80 -0.38 -32.26
N ARG A 418 -2.01 0.24 -33.15
CA ARG A 418 -0.82 1.00 -32.75
C ARG A 418 -1.19 2.24 -31.93
N GLN A 419 -2.26 2.94 -32.29
CA GLN A 419 -2.72 4.11 -31.55
C GLN A 419 -3.17 3.74 -30.13
N VAL A 420 -3.93 2.66 -29.98
CA VAL A 420 -4.40 2.20 -28.67
C VAL A 420 -3.23 1.71 -27.80
N THR A 421 -2.25 1.02 -28.38
CA THR A 421 -1.05 0.59 -27.67
C THR A 421 -0.19 1.77 -27.21
N ALA A 422 -0.06 2.82 -28.03
CA ALA A 422 0.65 4.05 -27.66
C ALA A 422 -0.01 4.74 -26.45
N ARG A 423 -1.35 4.84 -26.43
CA ARG A 423 -2.09 5.41 -25.30
C ARG A 423 -1.83 4.67 -23.98
N LEU A 424 -1.72 3.33 -24.02
CA LEU A 424 -1.37 2.56 -22.83
C LEU A 424 0.06 2.82 -22.36
N ALA A 425 1.01 3.00 -23.28
CA ALA A 425 2.39 3.34 -22.94
C ALA A 425 2.49 4.74 -22.30
N ASP A 426 1.77 5.72 -22.85
CA ASP A 426 1.68 7.08 -22.28
C ASP A 426 1.04 7.06 -20.89
N TRP A 427 -0.01 6.26 -20.72
CA TRP A 427 -0.65 6.04 -19.42
C TRP A 427 0.33 5.41 -18.41
N GLU A 428 1.08 4.39 -18.80
CA GLU A 428 2.05 3.73 -17.92
C GLU A 428 3.18 4.68 -17.49
N ALA A 429 3.69 5.50 -18.42
CA ALA A 429 4.67 6.53 -18.10
C ALA A 429 4.10 7.54 -17.07
N SER A 430 2.84 7.95 -17.25
CA SER A 430 2.16 8.86 -16.34
C SER A 430 1.91 8.24 -14.96
N ALA A 431 1.56 6.95 -14.91
CA ALA A 431 1.42 6.19 -13.67
C ALA A 431 2.75 6.07 -12.90
N ASN A 432 3.87 5.83 -13.60
CA ASN A 432 5.20 5.80 -12.99
C ASN A 432 5.60 7.17 -12.41
N ASN A 433 5.28 8.26 -13.12
CA ASN A 433 5.54 9.62 -12.64
C ASN A 433 4.70 9.94 -11.38
N ALA A 434 3.44 9.53 -11.35
CA ALA A 434 2.59 9.72 -10.18
C ALA A 434 3.05 8.88 -8.98
N LEU A 435 3.48 7.63 -9.22
CA LEU A 435 4.08 6.79 -8.19
C LEU A 435 5.35 7.42 -7.60
N LYS A 436 6.24 7.94 -8.47
CA LYS A 436 7.44 8.65 -8.03
C LYS A 436 7.09 9.88 -7.18
N ALA A 437 6.12 10.69 -7.62
CA ALA A 437 5.68 11.86 -6.86
C ALA A 437 5.11 11.47 -5.48
N ALA A 438 4.37 10.35 -5.38
CA ALA A 438 3.89 9.85 -4.09
C ALA A 438 5.03 9.41 -3.16
N TYR A 439 6.07 8.76 -3.70
CA TYR A 439 7.29 8.41 -2.95
C TYR A 439 8.06 9.65 -2.50
N ASP A 440 8.27 10.62 -3.39
CA ASP A 440 9.01 11.85 -3.10
C ASP A 440 8.30 12.67 -1.99
N LEU A 441 6.97 12.60 -1.91
CA LEU A 441 6.18 13.19 -0.82
C LEU A 441 6.25 12.40 0.50
N GLY A 442 6.73 11.15 0.49
CA GLY A 442 6.72 10.28 1.66
C GLY A 442 5.31 9.90 2.13
N HIS A 443 4.30 9.97 1.26
CA HIS A 443 2.90 9.74 1.64
C HIS A 443 2.52 8.26 1.44
N PRO A 444 2.31 7.47 2.52
CA PRO A 444 2.13 6.02 2.41
C PRO A 444 0.86 5.63 1.65
N PHE A 445 -0.29 6.25 1.96
CA PHE A 445 -1.54 5.92 1.29
C PHE A 445 -1.55 6.27 -0.20
N LEU A 446 -1.00 7.42 -0.62
CA LEU A 446 -0.87 7.76 -2.04
C LEU A 446 0.06 6.80 -2.78
N THR A 447 1.14 6.34 -2.12
CA THR A 447 2.04 5.34 -2.68
C THR A 447 1.31 4.01 -2.88
N ALA A 448 0.59 3.53 -1.86
CA ALA A 448 -0.22 2.32 -1.95
C ALA A 448 -1.34 2.43 -2.99
N GLN A 449 -1.99 3.60 -3.09
CA GLN A 449 -3.01 3.88 -4.10
C GLN A 449 -2.43 3.84 -5.51
N ALA A 450 -1.28 4.47 -5.75
CA ALA A 450 -0.60 4.46 -7.04
C ALA A 450 -0.24 3.03 -7.49
N LEU A 451 0.31 2.22 -6.57
CA LEU A 451 0.59 0.81 -6.82
C LEU A 451 -0.69 0.01 -7.10
N SER A 452 -1.76 0.24 -6.33
CA SER A 452 -3.04 -0.46 -6.50
C SER A 452 -3.69 -0.14 -7.84
N ILE A 453 -3.69 1.13 -8.27
CA ILE A 453 -4.18 1.55 -9.58
C ILE A 453 -3.36 0.87 -10.69
N TRP A 454 -2.03 0.86 -10.57
CA TRP A 454 -1.19 0.19 -11.55
C TRP A 454 -1.53 -1.30 -11.68
N VAL A 455 -1.68 -2.00 -10.54
CA VAL A 455 -2.04 -3.42 -10.51
C VAL A 455 -3.43 -3.65 -11.12
N ALA A 456 -4.43 -2.84 -10.76
CA ALA A 456 -5.78 -2.97 -11.30
C ALA A 456 -5.82 -2.84 -12.83
N ILE A 457 -5.12 -1.84 -13.39
CA ILE A 457 -5.04 -1.67 -14.85
C ILE A 457 -4.23 -2.79 -15.50
N CYS A 458 -3.16 -3.27 -14.87
CA CYS A 458 -2.40 -4.43 -15.33
C CYS A 458 -3.28 -5.69 -15.42
N ILE A 459 -4.09 -5.96 -14.39
CA ILE A 459 -5.07 -7.06 -14.35
C ILE A 459 -6.05 -6.95 -15.52
N CYS A 460 -6.63 -5.77 -15.77
CA CYS A 460 -7.52 -5.56 -16.92
C CYS A 460 -6.83 -5.85 -18.27
N GLN A 461 -5.57 -5.42 -18.44
CA GLN A 461 -4.80 -5.72 -19.66
C GLN A 461 -4.54 -7.23 -19.82
N LEU A 462 -4.17 -7.91 -18.74
CA LEU A 462 -3.91 -9.35 -18.76
C LEU A 462 -5.19 -10.14 -19.02
N LEU A 463 -6.33 -9.71 -18.46
CA LEU A 463 -7.64 -10.30 -18.74
C LEU A 463 -7.97 -10.22 -20.23
N ASN A 464 -7.85 -9.04 -20.84
CA ASN A 464 -8.10 -8.86 -22.28
C ASN A 464 -7.21 -9.76 -23.14
N LYS A 465 -5.92 -9.88 -22.80
CA LYS A 465 -4.99 -10.78 -23.51
C LYS A 465 -5.32 -12.25 -23.31
N ARG A 466 -5.82 -12.63 -22.13
CA ARG A 466 -6.26 -14.00 -21.85
C ARG A 466 -7.52 -14.34 -22.63
N ILE A 467 -8.49 -13.43 -22.70
CA ILE A 467 -9.70 -13.57 -23.51
C ILE A 467 -9.34 -13.71 -24.99
N ASP A 468 -8.47 -12.85 -25.54
CA ASP A 468 -7.99 -12.97 -26.93
C ASP A 468 -7.28 -14.30 -27.19
N ALA A 469 -6.47 -14.78 -26.25
CA ALA A 469 -5.82 -16.09 -26.35
C ALA A 469 -6.85 -17.24 -26.37
N LEU A 470 -7.90 -17.18 -25.55
CA LEU A 470 -8.99 -18.17 -25.55
C LEU A 470 -9.71 -18.19 -26.90
N TYR A 471 -10.11 -17.03 -27.43
CA TYR A 471 -10.74 -16.90 -28.75
C TYR A 471 -9.88 -17.48 -29.88
N ARG A 472 -8.55 -17.34 -29.78
CA ARG A 472 -7.61 -17.83 -30.79
C ARG A 472 -7.14 -19.26 -30.55
N ASN A 473 -7.68 -19.94 -29.54
CA ASN A 473 -7.25 -21.25 -29.07
C ASN A 473 -5.72 -21.32 -28.84
N LYS A 474 -5.15 -20.27 -28.23
CA LYS A 474 -3.72 -20.13 -27.90
C LYS A 474 -3.51 -20.27 -26.40
N VAL A 475 -2.35 -20.80 -26.03
CA VAL A 475 -1.92 -20.84 -24.63
C VAL A 475 -1.57 -19.42 -24.17
N PHE A 476 -2.29 -18.91 -23.17
CA PHE A 476 -1.95 -17.65 -22.51
C PHE A 476 -0.81 -17.85 -21.51
N ARG A 477 0.22 -17.00 -21.60
CA ARG A 477 1.29 -16.92 -20.59
C ARG A 477 1.60 -15.47 -20.29
N VAL A 478 1.64 -15.14 -19.00
CA VAL A 478 2.04 -13.79 -18.57
C VAL A 478 3.56 -13.66 -18.65
N PRO A 479 4.09 -12.60 -19.29
CA PRO A 479 5.53 -12.34 -19.29
C PRO A 479 6.07 -12.18 -17.86
N GLU A 480 7.19 -12.83 -17.54
CA GLU A 480 7.73 -12.87 -16.17
C GLU A 480 8.06 -11.47 -15.63
N ALA A 481 8.52 -10.55 -16.47
CA ALA A 481 8.78 -9.16 -16.06
C ALA A 481 7.50 -8.46 -15.55
N ILE A 482 6.36 -8.68 -16.21
CA ILE A 482 5.07 -8.13 -15.78
C ILE A 482 4.60 -8.82 -14.51
N ALA A 483 4.71 -10.14 -14.45
CA ALA A 483 4.28 -10.92 -13.29
C ALA A 483 5.08 -10.58 -12.03
N SER A 484 6.40 -10.46 -12.14
CA SER A 484 7.28 -10.06 -11.05
C SER A 484 6.96 -8.65 -10.57
N ARG A 485 6.75 -7.70 -11.48
CA ARG A 485 6.40 -6.32 -11.13
C ARG A 485 5.05 -6.26 -10.40
N ALA A 486 4.03 -6.96 -10.88
CA ALA A 486 2.72 -7.02 -10.22
C ALA A 486 2.82 -7.60 -8.81
N ARG A 487 3.53 -8.72 -8.63
CA ARG A 487 3.76 -9.31 -7.30
C ARG A 487 4.48 -8.34 -6.37
N GLN A 488 5.52 -7.65 -6.85
CA GLN A 488 6.25 -6.65 -6.07
C GLN A 488 5.35 -5.46 -5.68
N SER A 489 4.56 -4.94 -6.62
CA SER A 489 3.63 -3.84 -6.36
C SER A 489 2.56 -4.22 -5.33
N ILE A 490 1.99 -5.43 -5.43
CA ILE A 490 1.04 -5.98 -4.46
C ILE A 490 1.69 -6.11 -3.08
N ALA A 491 2.87 -6.73 -2.99
CA ALA A 491 3.57 -6.93 -1.71
C ALA A 491 3.93 -5.60 -1.03
N THR A 492 4.45 -4.63 -1.80
CA THR A 492 4.80 -3.30 -1.28
C THR A 492 3.56 -2.55 -0.80
N ALA A 493 2.48 -2.52 -1.60
CA ALA A 493 1.24 -1.86 -1.20
C ALA A 493 0.62 -2.52 0.05
N SER A 494 0.60 -3.85 0.12
CA SER A 494 0.13 -4.60 1.29
C SER A 494 0.94 -4.25 2.54
N SER A 495 2.27 -4.25 2.45
CA SER A 495 3.15 -3.91 3.58
C SER A 495 2.92 -2.47 4.08
N ILE A 496 2.75 -1.51 3.16
CA ILE A 496 2.45 -0.12 3.53
C ILE A 496 1.12 -0.03 4.27
N LEU A 497 0.07 -0.67 3.74
CA LEU A 497 -1.29 -0.60 4.29
C LEU A 497 -1.41 -1.35 5.62
N GLU A 498 -0.72 -2.47 5.78
CA GLU A 498 -0.62 -3.21 7.05
C GLU A 498 0.10 -2.40 8.13
N ARG A 499 1.24 -1.80 7.79
CA ARG A 499 1.97 -0.92 8.73
C ARG A 499 1.16 0.32 9.12
N ALA A 500 0.35 0.82 8.19
CA ALA A 500 -0.57 1.93 8.46
C ALA A 500 -1.81 1.48 9.26
N GLY A 501 -2.10 0.18 9.35
CA GLY A 501 -3.31 -0.34 10.01
C GLY A 501 -4.60 -0.14 9.21
N SER A 502 -4.51 0.03 7.88
CA SER A 502 -5.68 0.21 7.02
C SER A 502 -6.32 -1.12 6.66
N VAL A 503 -7.46 -1.42 7.30
CA VAL A 503 -8.19 -2.69 7.09
C VAL A 503 -8.76 -2.73 5.67
N GLU A 504 -9.49 -1.68 5.26
CA GLU A 504 -10.08 -1.62 3.91
C GLU A 504 -9.01 -1.68 2.82
N GLY A 505 -7.92 -0.92 2.98
CA GLY A 505 -6.82 -0.91 2.03
C GLY A 505 -6.20 -2.30 1.85
N LYS A 506 -5.91 -2.98 2.96
CA LYS A 506 -5.36 -4.35 2.96
C LYS A 506 -6.30 -5.33 2.22
N LEU A 507 -7.60 -5.28 2.49
CA LEU A 507 -8.57 -6.15 1.83
C LEU A 507 -8.69 -5.83 0.32
N ARG A 508 -8.65 -4.54 -0.05
CA ARG A 508 -8.66 -4.09 -1.46
C ARG A 508 -7.44 -4.60 -2.25
N ILE A 509 -6.24 -4.51 -1.70
CA ILE A 509 -5.06 -5.03 -2.40
C ILE A 509 -5.04 -6.56 -2.44
N SER A 510 -5.58 -7.21 -1.41
CA SER A 510 -5.68 -8.67 -1.35
C SER A 510 -6.68 -9.23 -2.37
N ILE A 511 -7.80 -8.54 -2.62
CA ILE A 511 -8.74 -8.97 -3.66
C ILE A 511 -8.16 -8.76 -5.07
N LEU A 512 -7.40 -7.67 -5.31
CA LEU A 512 -6.64 -7.50 -6.55
C LEU A 512 -5.60 -8.62 -6.74
N HIS A 513 -4.98 -9.08 -5.66
CA HIS A 513 -4.07 -10.23 -5.72
C HIS A 513 -4.80 -11.52 -6.11
N ALA A 514 -6.01 -11.76 -5.58
CA ALA A 514 -6.83 -12.91 -5.98
C ALA A 514 -7.22 -12.84 -7.47
N ASP A 515 -7.63 -11.67 -7.96
CA ASP A 515 -7.91 -11.45 -9.39
C ASP A 515 -6.66 -11.74 -10.27
N PHE A 516 -5.48 -11.28 -9.82
CA PHE A 516 -4.23 -11.54 -10.52
C PHE A 516 -3.87 -13.03 -10.55
N LEU A 517 -4.06 -13.76 -9.45
CA LEU A 517 -3.83 -15.20 -9.37
C LEU A 517 -4.76 -15.97 -10.32
N GLU A 518 -6.05 -15.60 -10.37
CA GLU A 518 -7.00 -16.22 -11.29
C GLU A 518 -6.57 -16.02 -12.76
N ILE A 519 -6.27 -14.77 -13.14
CA ILE A 519 -5.89 -14.42 -14.52
C ILE A 519 -4.57 -15.08 -14.92
N THR A 520 -3.64 -15.28 -13.98
CA THR A 520 -2.37 -15.98 -14.25
C THR A 520 -2.51 -17.51 -14.24
N GLY A 521 -3.67 -18.04 -13.83
CA GLY A 521 -4.01 -19.47 -13.92
C GLY A 521 -3.99 -20.23 -12.59
N ASP A 522 -3.66 -19.58 -11.48
CA ASP A 522 -3.68 -20.19 -10.13
C ASP A 522 -5.02 -19.95 -9.44
N LEU A 523 -6.07 -20.58 -9.96
CA LEU A 523 -7.43 -20.46 -9.42
C LEU A 523 -7.54 -20.99 -7.99
N ALA A 524 -6.74 -22.01 -7.63
CA ALA A 524 -6.75 -22.58 -6.29
C ALA A 524 -6.24 -21.56 -5.26
N ALA A 525 -5.12 -20.88 -5.53
CA ALA A 525 -4.62 -19.81 -4.67
C ALA A 525 -5.58 -18.61 -4.65
N ALA A 526 -6.17 -18.23 -5.78
CA ALA A 526 -7.16 -17.16 -5.85
C ALA A 526 -8.37 -17.44 -4.94
N LYS A 527 -8.95 -18.65 -5.02
CA LYS A 527 -10.08 -19.06 -4.17
C LYS A 527 -9.71 -19.15 -2.70
N LYS A 528 -8.51 -19.65 -2.38
CA LYS A 528 -8.01 -19.67 -1.00
C LYS A 528 -7.96 -18.26 -0.42
N LEU A 529 -7.34 -17.33 -1.15
CA LEU A 529 -7.22 -15.94 -0.72
C LEU A 529 -8.59 -15.25 -0.61
N ALA A 530 -9.50 -15.49 -1.56
CA ALA A 530 -10.86 -14.97 -1.50
C ALA A 530 -11.65 -15.50 -0.27
N ALA A 531 -11.47 -16.78 0.09
CA ALA A 531 -12.08 -17.37 1.29
C ALA A 531 -11.55 -16.76 2.60
N GLU A 532 -10.27 -16.36 2.63
CA GLU A 532 -9.65 -15.68 3.78
C GLU A 532 -10.16 -14.24 3.93
N ILE A 533 -10.33 -13.50 2.82
CA ILE A 533 -10.74 -12.09 2.81
C ILE A 533 -12.23 -11.92 3.14
N ARG A 534 -13.08 -12.81 2.62
CA ARG A 534 -14.55 -12.60 2.61
C ARG A 534 -15.14 -12.36 4.01
N PRO A 535 -14.85 -13.16 5.06
CA PRO A 535 -15.48 -12.98 6.37
C PRO A 535 -15.17 -11.62 7.00
N GLU A 536 -13.93 -11.14 6.86
CA GLU A 536 -13.54 -9.82 7.39
C GLU A 536 -14.20 -8.70 6.58
N ALA A 537 -14.24 -8.80 5.25
CA ALA A 537 -14.92 -7.84 4.39
C ALA A 537 -16.43 -7.75 4.68
N GLU A 538 -17.10 -8.89 4.90
CA GLU A 538 -18.51 -8.96 5.31
C GLU A 538 -18.73 -8.32 6.68
N ALA A 539 -17.89 -8.66 7.67
CA ALA A 539 -17.99 -8.13 9.03
C ALA A 539 -17.80 -6.60 9.08
N MET A 540 -16.94 -6.07 8.21
CA MET A 540 -16.67 -4.63 8.11
C MET A 540 -17.65 -3.88 7.19
N GLY A 541 -18.54 -4.59 6.48
CA GLY A 541 -19.52 -4.00 5.57
C GLY A 541 -18.96 -3.56 4.21
N PHE A 542 -17.79 -4.07 3.80
CA PHE A 542 -17.19 -3.76 2.50
C PHE A 542 -17.81 -4.60 1.38
N THR A 543 -19.06 -4.29 1.02
CA THR A 543 -19.90 -5.05 0.10
C THR A 543 -19.24 -5.33 -1.26
N ASP A 544 -18.55 -4.36 -1.86
CA ASP A 544 -17.88 -4.53 -3.15
C ASP A 544 -16.76 -5.59 -3.06
N ILE A 545 -15.98 -5.59 -1.97
CA ILE A 545 -14.87 -6.54 -1.75
C ILE A 545 -15.43 -7.94 -1.46
N ALA A 546 -16.42 -8.03 -0.58
CA ALA A 546 -17.09 -9.29 -0.24
C ALA A 546 -17.80 -9.91 -1.45
N GLY A 547 -18.45 -9.09 -2.28
CA GLY A 547 -19.08 -9.49 -3.52
C GLY A 547 -18.07 -10.06 -4.50
N ARG A 548 -16.96 -9.35 -4.73
CA ARG A 548 -15.88 -9.83 -5.61
C ARG A 548 -15.26 -11.14 -5.12
N ALA A 549 -15.00 -11.26 -3.81
CA ALA A 549 -14.50 -12.50 -3.21
C ALA A 549 -15.50 -13.66 -3.42
N SER A 550 -16.80 -13.39 -3.28
CA SER A 550 -17.86 -14.37 -3.52
C SER A 550 -17.92 -14.81 -4.98
N ASP A 551 -17.71 -13.90 -5.93
CA ASP A 551 -17.68 -14.24 -7.36
C ASP A 551 -16.49 -15.12 -7.73
N ILE A 552 -15.30 -14.88 -7.14
CA ILE A 552 -14.14 -15.79 -7.30
C ILE A 552 -14.46 -17.19 -6.74
N LEU A 553 -15.06 -17.26 -5.55
CA LEU A 553 -15.39 -18.54 -4.92
C LEU A 553 -16.44 -19.33 -5.71
N ALA A 554 -17.42 -18.64 -6.29
CA ALA A 554 -18.53 -19.21 -7.05
C ALA A 554 -18.26 -19.38 -8.55
N ASP A 555 -17.04 -19.11 -9.02
CA ASP A 555 -16.69 -19.09 -10.45
C ASP A 555 -17.65 -18.19 -11.27
N ARG A 556 -17.99 -17.01 -10.75
CA ARG A 556 -18.80 -15.96 -11.42
C ARG A 556 -17.98 -14.74 -11.77
N THR A 557 -16.67 -14.89 -11.91
CA THR A 557 -15.81 -13.82 -12.40
C THR A 557 -16.05 -13.62 -13.89
N LEU A 558 -15.72 -12.43 -14.40
CA LEU A 558 -15.84 -12.12 -15.83
C LEU A 558 -15.08 -13.14 -16.70
N LEU A 559 -13.90 -13.60 -16.26
CA LEU A 559 -13.14 -14.62 -16.97
C LEU A 559 -13.88 -15.97 -17.01
N LYS A 560 -14.47 -16.40 -15.89
CA LYS A 560 -15.20 -17.67 -15.80
C LYS A 560 -16.53 -17.64 -16.56
N GLU A 561 -17.22 -16.51 -16.52
CA GLU A 561 -18.39 -16.28 -17.38
C GLU A 561 -18.01 -16.40 -18.84
N PHE A 562 -16.94 -15.70 -19.26
CA PHE A 562 -16.43 -15.78 -20.61
C PHE A 562 -16.01 -17.20 -21.04
N GLU A 563 -15.26 -17.93 -20.20
CA GLU A 563 -14.86 -19.32 -20.47
C GLU A 563 -16.09 -20.23 -20.68
N ARG A 564 -17.17 -20.04 -19.90
CA ARG A 564 -18.42 -20.80 -20.07
C ARG A 564 -19.20 -20.40 -21.32
N GLU A 565 -19.24 -19.11 -21.65
CA GLU A 565 -19.92 -18.63 -22.85
C GLU A 565 -19.23 -19.13 -24.11
N GLU A 566 -17.90 -19.14 -24.13
CA GLU A 566 -17.11 -19.69 -25.23
C GLU A 566 -17.33 -21.20 -25.40
N GLU A 567 -17.38 -21.96 -24.31
CA GLU A 567 -17.69 -23.39 -24.36
C GLU A 567 -19.12 -23.65 -24.85
N ARG A 568 -20.09 -22.86 -24.36
CA ARG A 568 -21.48 -22.91 -24.85
C ARG A 568 -21.55 -22.56 -26.33
N PHE A 569 -20.82 -21.54 -26.78
CA PHE A 569 -20.77 -21.12 -28.17
C PHE A 569 -20.21 -22.23 -29.07
N LYS A 570 -19.15 -22.93 -28.64
CA LYS A 570 -18.60 -24.09 -29.37
C LYS A 570 -19.57 -25.27 -29.49
N GLN A 571 -20.48 -25.43 -28.53
CA GLN A 571 -21.47 -26.50 -28.52
C GLN A 571 -22.79 -26.12 -29.22
N THR A 572 -23.05 -24.83 -29.41
CA THR A 572 -24.28 -24.32 -30.03
C THR A 572 -24.06 -24.19 -31.53
N ASP A 573 -24.98 -24.71 -32.34
CA ASP A 573 -24.96 -24.44 -33.78
C ASP A 573 -25.08 -22.92 -34.02
N GLU A 574 -24.21 -22.37 -34.85
CA GLU A 574 -24.14 -20.93 -35.15
C GLU A 574 -25.50 -20.35 -35.57
N ASP A 575 -26.32 -21.14 -36.28
CA ASP A 575 -27.66 -20.71 -36.69
C ASP A 575 -28.61 -20.60 -35.48
N ILE A 576 -28.50 -21.49 -34.50
CA ILE A 576 -29.34 -21.42 -33.30
C ILE A 576 -28.99 -20.16 -32.52
N TRP A 577 -27.70 -19.88 -32.34
CA TRP A 577 -27.23 -18.68 -31.65
C TRP A 577 -27.70 -17.40 -32.37
N PHE A 578 -27.43 -17.31 -33.67
CA PHE A 578 -27.76 -16.11 -34.46
C PHE A 578 -29.28 -15.88 -34.55
N ALA A 579 -30.09 -16.94 -34.63
CA ALA A 579 -31.57 -16.86 -34.65
C ALA A 579 -32.17 -16.21 -33.40
N GLN A 580 -31.48 -16.31 -32.26
CA GLN A 580 -31.92 -15.84 -30.95
C GLN A 580 -31.53 -14.40 -30.64
N LEU A 581 -30.62 -13.79 -31.42
CA LEU A 581 -30.19 -12.41 -31.20
C LEU A 581 -31.38 -11.44 -31.25
N SER A 582 -31.43 -10.53 -30.28
CA SER A 582 -32.37 -9.41 -30.22
C SER A 582 -32.04 -8.34 -31.26
N ASP A 583 -32.98 -7.41 -31.50
CA ASP A 583 -32.75 -6.32 -32.45
C ASP A 583 -31.62 -5.37 -32.00
N GLU A 584 -31.45 -5.18 -30.69
CA GLU A 584 -30.34 -4.37 -30.15
C GLU A 584 -28.99 -5.06 -30.35
N GLU A 585 -28.92 -6.38 -30.15
CA GLU A 585 -27.70 -7.16 -30.43
C GLU A 585 -27.34 -7.14 -31.92
N LEU A 586 -28.33 -7.27 -32.82
CA LEU A 586 -28.10 -7.14 -34.26
C LEU A 586 -27.62 -5.73 -34.64
N ARG A 587 -28.17 -4.69 -34.02
CA ARG A 587 -27.73 -3.31 -34.24
C ARG A 587 -26.30 -3.09 -33.77
N SER A 588 -25.92 -3.67 -32.63
CA SER A 588 -24.52 -3.64 -32.16
C SER A 588 -23.60 -4.39 -33.11
N LEU A 589 -23.97 -5.60 -33.51
CA LEU A 589 -23.20 -6.40 -34.47
C LEU A 589 -23.02 -5.69 -35.81
N ALA A 590 -24.07 -5.04 -36.33
CA ALA A 590 -24.01 -4.26 -37.55
C ALA A 590 -23.05 -3.07 -37.43
N ARG A 591 -23.09 -2.35 -36.30
CA ARG A 591 -22.14 -1.26 -35.99
C ARG A 591 -20.70 -1.76 -35.98
N ASP A 592 -20.44 -2.85 -35.25
CA ASP A 592 -19.10 -3.41 -35.11
C ASP A 592 -18.59 -3.96 -36.45
N THR A 593 -19.48 -4.51 -37.28
CA THR A 593 -19.16 -4.96 -38.64
C THR A 593 -18.75 -3.80 -39.54
N LEU A 594 -19.51 -2.70 -39.53
CA LEU A 594 -19.15 -1.50 -40.29
C LEU A 594 -17.80 -0.94 -39.83
N GLN A 595 -17.58 -0.87 -38.52
CA GLN A 595 -16.33 -0.40 -37.95
C GLN A 595 -15.14 -1.32 -38.29
N ALA A 596 -15.33 -2.63 -38.20
CA ALA A 596 -14.33 -3.64 -38.55
C ALA A 596 -13.90 -3.51 -40.02
N LEU A 597 -14.86 -3.29 -40.92
CA LEU A 597 -14.64 -3.14 -42.37
C LEU A 597 -14.20 -1.73 -42.80
N GLY A 598 -14.17 -0.75 -41.89
CA GLY A 598 -13.86 0.64 -42.21
C GLY A 598 -14.93 1.33 -43.07
N ILE A 599 -16.19 0.89 -42.94
CA ILE A 599 -17.32 1.39 -43.71
C ILE A 599 -17.98 2.56 -42.93
N PRO A 600 -18.36 3.66 -43.61
CA PRO A 600 -19.04 4.79 -42.97
C PRO A 600 -20.31 4.42 -42.18
N MET A 601 -20.48 5.04 -41.02
CA MET A 601 -21.58 4.78 -40.08
C MET A 601 -22.97 5.22 -40.58
N ASP A 602 -23.04 6.07 -41.60
CA ASP A 602 -24.30 6.44 -42.27
C ASP A 602 -24.97 5.23 -42.95
N ARG A 603 -24.24 4.13 -43.16
CA ARG A 603 -24.75 2.86 -43.68
C ARG A 603 -25.32 1.91 -42.62
N LEU A 604 -25.37 2.33 -41.35
CA LEU A 604 -25.84 1.48 -40.23
C LEU A 604 -27.23 0.90 -40.46
N GLY A 605 -28.17 1.70 -40.97
CA GLY A 605 -29.53 1.21 -41.23
C GLY A 605 -29.57 0.04 -42.23
N ILE A 606 -28.71 0.06 -43.25
CA ILE A 606 -28.62 -1.00 -44.25
C ILE A 606 -27.92 -2.24 -43.68
N ALA A 607 -26.84 -2.07 -42.92
CA ALA A 607 -26.15 -3.17 -42.25
C ALA A 607 -27.03 -3.86 -41.20
N GLU A 608 -27.80 -3.08 -40.44
CA GLU A 608 -28.78 -3.58 -39.47
C GLU A 608 -29.87 -4.40 -40.19
N GLN A 609 -30.42 -3.89 -41.29
CA GLN A 609 -31.42 -4.62 -42.07
C GLN A 609 -30.85 -5.87 -42.75
N SER A 610 -29.58 -5.86 -43.17
CA SER A 610 -28.89 -7.07 -43.65
C SER A 610 -28.80 -8.12 -42.56
N SER A 611 -28.34 -7.74 -41.37
CA SER A 611 -28.23 -8.63 -40.22
C SER A 611 -29.58 -9.21 -39.80
N ARG A 612 -30.66 -8.43 -39.90
CA ARG A 612 -32.04 -8.92 -39.71
C ARG A 612 -32.42 -9.96 -40.76
N ASN A 613 -32.10 -9.74 -42.03
CA ASN A 613 -32.38 -10.72 -43.09
C ASN A 613 -31.62 -12.02 -42.85
N ASP A 614 -30.36 -11.94 -42.42
CA ASP A 614 -29.54 -13.10 -42.06
C ASP A 614 -30.13 -13.85 -40.85
N ARG A 615 -30.67 -13.13 -39.86
CA ARG A 615 -31.33 -13.73 -38.69
C ARG A 615 -32.60 -14.45 -39.12
N GLU A 616 -33.38 -13.86 -40.02
CA GLU A 616 -34.62 -14.45 -40.51
C GLU A 616 -34.37 -15.75 -41.29
N ILE A 617 -33.43 -15.79 -42.24
CA ILE A 617 -33.12 -17.08 -42.91
C ILE A 617 -32.58 -18.12 -41.94
N THR A 618 -31.85 -17.66 -40.93
CA THR A 618 -31.31 -18.51 -39.88
C THR A 618 -32.40 -19.10 -39.00
N ARG A 619 -33.41 -18.32 -38.59
CA ARG A 619 -34.64 -18.81 -37.96
C ARG A 619 -35.34 -19.85 -38.82
N GLU A 620 -35.30 -19.68 -40.14
CA GLU A 620 -35.90 -20.63 -41.07
C GLU A 620 -35.09 -21.93 -41.20
N ARG A 621 -33.76 -21.86 -41.12
CA ARG A 621 -32.92 -23.05 -41.02
C ARG A 621 -33.18 -23.83 -39.73
N VAL A 622 -33.33 -23.11 -38.62
CA VAL A 622 -33.61 -23.70 -37.29
C VAL A 622 -35.02 -24.30 -37.25
N HIS A 623 -36.06 -23.51 -37.53
CA HIS A 623 -37.44 -23.93 -37.29
C HIS A 623 -38.10 -24.65 -38.47
N TRP A 624 -37.54 -24.55 -39.68
CA TRP A 624 -38.18 -25.12 -40.87
C TRP A 624 -37.31 -26.16 -41.58
N CYS A 625 -36.17 -25.78 -42.14
CA CYS A 625 -35.30 -26.72 -42.87
C CYS A 625 -33.88 -26.15 -43.02
N ARG A 626 -32.88 -26.91 -42.53
CA ARG A 626 -31.47 -26.54 -42.54
C ARG A 626 -30.87 -26.31 -43.93
N HIS A 627 -31.52 -26.82 -44.97
CA HIS A 627 -31.05 -26.72 -46.35
C HIS A 627 -31.40 -25.40 -47.04
N LEU A 628 -32.14 -24.50 -46.37
CA LEU A 628 -32.49 -23.19 -46.92
C LEU A 628 -31.31 -22.23 -46.80
N GLU A 629 -31.00 -21.51 -47.87
CA GLU A 629 -29.96 -20.48 -47.89
C GLU A 629 -30.47 -19.25 -48.64
N LEU A 630 -29.99 -18.07 -48.24
CA LEU A 630 -30.12 -16.83 -49.01
C LEU A 630 -28.78 -16.55 -49.69
N LEU A 631 -28.76 -16.60 -51.02
CA LEU A 631 -27.61 -16.21 -51.81
C LEU A 631 -27.73 -14.74 -52.19
N GLU A 632 -26.74 -13.95 -51.79
CA GLU A 632 -26.66 -12.53 -52.12
C GLU A 632 -25.91 -12.31 -53.44
N HIS A 633 -26.34 -11.31 -54.21
CA HIS A 633 -25.57 -10.86 -55.37
C HIS A 633 -24.32 -10.08 -54.92
N LEU A 634 -23.18 -10.79 -54.80
CA LEU A 634 -21.94 -10.32 -54.18
C LEU A 634 -21.27 -9.09 -54.83
N SER A 635 -21.70 -8.68 -56.03
CA SER A 635 -21.09 -7.54 -56.76
C SER A 635 -21.16 -6.20 -56.03
N GLN A 636 -22.08 -6.05 -55.07
CA GLN A 636 -22.22 -4.82 -54.26
C GLN A 636 -21.52 -4.92 -52.91
N THR A 637 -21.36 -6.13 -52.38
CA THR A 637 -20.86 -6.37 -51.02
C THR A 637 -19.34 -6.55 -50.96
N LEU A 638 -18.70 -7.10 -51.99
CA LEU A 638 -17.25 -7.40 -51.96
C LEU A 638 -16.33 -6.17 -51.99
N ASP A 639 -16.81 -5.02 -52.47
CA ASP A 639 -16.06 -3.75 -52.41
C ASP A 639 -16.47 -2.98 -51.14
N PRO A 640 -15.58 -2.77 -50.15
CA PRO A 640 -15.89 -1.99 -48.95
C PRO A 640 -16.45 -0.59 -49.26
N ARG A 641 -16.08 0.00 -50.42
CA ARG A 641 -16.60 1.31 -50.85
C ARG A 641 -18.08 1.24 -51.22
N ARG A 642 -18.59 0.08 -51.60
CA ARG A 642 -19.98 -0.15 -52.06
C ARG A 642 -20.82 -0.99 -51.10
N ALA A 643 -20.18 -1.71 -50.19
CA ALA A 643 -20.84 -2.51 -49.17
C ALA A 643 -21.84 -1.68 -48.33
N PHE A 644 -23.05 -2.20 -48.16
CA PHE A 644 -24.15 -1.56 -47.43
C PHE A 644 -24.62 -0.19 -47.96
N ILE A 645 -24.34 0.17 -49.23
CA ILE A 645 -25.00 1.34 -49.86
C ILE A 645 -26.51 1.08 -50.06
N SER A 646 -26.84 -0.16 -50.44
CA SER A 646 -28.21 -0.65 -50.61
C SER A 646 -28.27 -2.10 -50.17
N LEU A 647 -29.47 -2.58 -49.83
CA LEU A 647 -29.67 -4.01 -49.61
C LEU A 647 -29.46 -4.76 -50.93
N PRO A 648 -28.59 -5.77 -50.98
CA PRO A 648 -28.40 -6.54 -52.20
C PRO A 648 -29.68 -7.33 -52.52
N ASN A 649 -29.89 -7.55 -53.81
CA ASN A 649 -30.84 -8.54 -54.27
C ASN A 649 -30.37 -9.94 -53.87
N ARG A 650 -31.32 -10.79 -53.48
CA ARG A 650 -31.06 -12.14 -53.01
C ARG A 650 -31.90 -13.16 -53.77
N LYS A 651 -31.42 -14.40 -53.79
CA LYS A 651 -32.18 -15.61 -54.16
C LYS A 651 -32.28 -16.54 -52.97
N CYS A 652 -33.39 -17.26 -52.85
CA CYS A 652 -33.49 -18.35 -51.88
C CYS A 652 -33.22 -19.67 -52.59
N VAL A 653 -32.38 -20.51 -52.00
CA VAL A 653 -31.94 -21.78 -52.57
C VAL A 653 -32.11 -22.90 -51.55
N CYS A 654 -32.44 -24.10 -52.03
CA CYS A 654 -32.35 -25.33 -51.26
C CYS A 654 -31.06 -26.06 -51.62
N GLN A 655 -30.07 -26.05 -50.74
CA GLN A 655 -28.76 -26.67 -50.97
C GLN A 655 -28.84 -28.18 -51.27
N LYS A 656 -29.88 -28.87 -50.78
CA LYS A 656 -30.05 -30.32 -50.98
C LYS A 656 -30.49 -30.68 -52.41
N PHE A 657 -31.35 -29.88 -53.01
CA PHE A 657 -31.96 -30.18 -54.32
C PHE A 657 -31.55 -29.20 -55.42
N GLY A 658 -30.83 -28.13 -55.08
CA GLY A 658 -30.42 -27.10 -56.03
C GLY A 658 -31.59 -26.24 -56.55
N TYR A 659 -32.76 -26.28 -55.91
CA TYR A 659 -33.88 -25.41 -56.28
C TYR A 659 -33.57 -23.97 -55.91
N GLU A 660 -33.87 -23.04 -56.81
CA GLU A 660 -33.67 -21.60 -56.60
C GLU A 660 -34.90 -20.77 -57.03
N THR A 661 -35.11 -19.63 -56.39
CA THR A 661 -36.11 -18.65 -56.85
C THR A 661 -35.71 -18.00 -58.17
N ARG A 662 -36.65 -17.88 -59.10
CA ARG A 662 -36.46 -17.12 -60.36
C ARG A 662 -36.51 -15.60 -60.18
N ILE A 663 -37.09 -15.14 -59.07
CA ILE A 663 -37.15 -13.73 -58.71
C ILE A 663 -35.97 -13.38 -57.81
N GLU A 664 -35.47 -12.16 -57.96
CA GLU A 664 -34.46 -11.57 -57.10
C GLU A 664 -35.07 -10.34 -56.42
N THR A 665 -34.97 -10.24 -55.10
CA THR A 665 -35.46 -9.10 -54.32
C THR A 665 -34.61 -8.89 -53.08
N SER A 666 -34.62 -7.68 -52.52
CA SER A 666 -33.97 -7.34 -51.25
C SER A 666 -34.81 -7.73 -50.03
N GLU A 667 -36.11 -8.05 -50.21
CA GLU A 667 -37.04 -8.46 -49.16
C GLU A 667 -36.92 -9.96 -48.84
N ALA A 668 -36.12 -10.31 -47.83
CA ALA A 668 -35.86 -11.70 -47.46
C ALA A 668 -37.14 -12.49 -47.11
N GLN A 669 -38.07 -11.91 -46.36
CA GLN A 669 -39.31 -12.60 -45.96
C GLN A 669 -40.21 -12.96 -47.15
N THR A 670 -40.40 -12.02 -48.09
CA THR A 670 -41.16 -12.23 -49.33
C THR A 670 -40.53 -13.35 -50.16
N LEU A 671 -39.20 -13.35 -50.27
CA LEU A 671 -38.44 -14.32 -51.02
C LEU A 671 -38.52 -15.73 -50.42
N VAL A 672 -38.27 -15.87 -49.11
CA VAL A 672 -38.36 -17.16 -48.40
C VAL A 672 -39.78 -17.70 -48.41
N GLY A 673 -40.79 -16.85 -48.17
CA GLY A 673 -42.19 -17.24 -48.22
C GLY A 673 -42.60 -17.76 -49.60
N THR A 674 -42.14 -17.11 -50.67
CA THR A 674 -42.39 -17.55 -52.05
C THR A 674 -41.67 -18.86 -52.37
N PHE A 675 -40.39 -18.99 -51.98
CA PHE A 675 -39.63 -20.22 -52.16
C PHE A 675 -40.29 -21.42 -51.48
N LYS A 676 -40.70 -21.25 -50.22
CA LYS A 676 -41.39 -22.29 -49.46
C LYS A 676 -42.67 -22.75 -50.14
N LYS A 677 -43.50 -21.82 -50.62
CA LYS A 677 -44.75 -22.14 -51.33
C LYS A 677 -44.48 -22.96 -52.59
N MET A 678 -43.48 -22.57 -53.38
CA MET A 678 -43.16 -23.21 -54.66
C MET A 678 -42.48 -24.57 -54.52
N PHE A 679 -41.54 -24.71 -53.58
CA PHE A 679 -40.63 -25.86 -53.55
C PHE A 679 -40.66 -26.69 -52.26
N CYS A 680 -41.17 -26.14 -51.15
CA CYS A 680 -41.09 -26.80 -49.84
C CYS A 680 -42.44 -27.33 -49.31
N THR A 681 -43.57 -26.89 -49.87
CA THR A 681 -44.89 -27.39 -49.50
C THR A 681 -45.00 -28.87 -49.86
N GLY A 682 -45.13 -29.74 -48.86
CA GLY A 682 -45.17 -31.20 -49.05
C GLY A 682 -43.79 -31.86 -49.23
N CYS A 683 -42.68 -31.14 -49.04
CA CYS A 683 -41.34 -31.73 -49.15
C CYS A 683 -41.06 -32.68 -47.98
N GLU A 684 -40.89 -33.98 -48.29
CA GLU A 684 -40.58 -35.04 -47.30
C GLU A 684 -39.16 -34.94 -46.73
N ALA A 685 -38.25 -34.25 -47.43
CA ALA A 685 -36.87 -34.08 -47.01
C ALA A 685 -36.64 -32.87 -46.09
N ARG A 686 -37.71 -32.36 -45.45
CA ARG A 686 -37.64 -31.27 -44.48
C ARG A 686 -36.84 -31.71 -43.26
N ASP A 687 -35.82 -30.95 -42.92
CA ASP A 687 -34.87 -31.29 -41.86
C ASP A 687 -34.48 -30.02 -41.07
N PRO A 688 -35.32 -29.57 -40.12
CA PRO A 688 -34.99 -28.42 -39.27
C PRO A 688 -33.73 -28.71 -38.43
N LYS A 689 -32.96 -27.68 -38.08
CA LYS A 689 -31.93 -27.84 -37.05
C LYS A 689 -32.63 -28.02 -35.71
N LEU A 690 -32.55 -29.22 -35.14
CA LEU A 690 -33.10 -29.48 -33.81
C LEU A 690 -32.38 -28.58 -32.80
N PRO A 691 -33.11 -27.82 -31.96
CA PRO A 691 -32.53 -26.94 -30.97
C PRO A 691 -31.79 -27.68 -29.86
#